data_AF-A0A832R6V7-F1
#
_entry.id   AF-A0A832R6V7-F1
#
_cell.length_a   1.000
_cell.length_b   1.000
_cell.length_c   1.000
_cell.angle_alpha   90.00
_cell.angle_beta   90.00
_cell.angle_gamma   90.00
#
_symmetry.space_group_name_H-M   'P 1'
#
loop_
_entity.id
_entity.type
_entity.pdbx_description
1 polymer ?
#
loop_
_entity_poly.entity_id
_entity_poly.type
_entity_poly.pdbx_seq_one_letter_code
_entity_poly.pdbx_strand_id
1 'polypeptide(L)'
;SFFASGSFDVTESVEAFARVNFAESRTETQLFGTNAISGWEALIPYDPARDSPIDPSLDYSDPAVLAAIAANPGAYANPGFIPTGSPNAHFPVPQELALMLNSRPDPSGFWQPNWNPDFSLPPRSTFNTNEVWQVEVGMNIDLPVRDWTAEVYFSHGESATYNNAHGNLSLARYRTVVNYPDYGRGADGTGNEFYVIGNDPANAQIVSTIQPSFGAGDFTCSSGFYDTFFGGDQPLSEDCFNAVNATLQTRAANQQEVIELNLQGSLIDLPAGEARFAAGFQARDNEAQFVPDILQSQDSFTDQVVGVYPTGYLDASTSVKDYYVEALVPLLSGIKGIDLLELELGARYSDYNEVDSETTWKALGNWRVNDWVRIRGGFNRATRAPNLGELFLNPQEVFTGGGSFGDPCSPRANAPYGAGGTSLAIDPVIGPDEAPPALAAGQTQAGADSTLLICQALMGGPDSFAVQQYYNSGSDFANQGGGGGFAWVMQEGNRSLTSETADTWTFGGVLSSPWDSPWLRSLTATLDYYNVEIEDAIMLTSINNSQFNCFGANQVSTPAEAAIAAASQGCQLVPRDQRSGQALNTSLSYGNQATIETSGLDVGVNWFGDLDELFGLPGNLGLSFNATILNDYKTKQSPAPFDVMTDWAGSLGPNLSGTNGGAYDYRLFGNISYMKDDWSITLRWRHLPEVWSAGYASQQAIIENNARVAGGAPGMILSYTPTTEVKTDSYNIFDLAANWNINENITLRGGITNLFDEEPPRSGSSRGRPAGS
;
A
#
# COMPACT_ATOMS: atom_id res chain seq x y z
N SER A 1 11.40 21.55 -15.89
CA SER A 1 11.68 22.24 -14.63
C SER A 1 12.42 23.53 -14.89
N PHE A 2 12.34 24.50 -13.99
CA PHE A 2 13.25 25.64 -13.93
C PHE A 2 13.66 25.90 -12.47
N PHE A 3 14.85 26.45 -12.32
CA PHE A 3 15.42 26.89 -11.05
C PHE A 3 15.91 28.32 -11.26
N ALA A 4 15.57 29.22 -10.36
CA ALA A 4 16.11 30.57 -10.33
C ALA A 4 16.52 30.92 -8.90
N SER A 5 17.70 31.48 -8.73
CA SER A 5 18.14 32.04 -7.46
C SER A 5 18.82 33.39 -7.68
N GLY A 6 18.76 34.23 -6.66
CA GLY A 6 19.50 35.48 -6.61
C GLY A 6 19.76 35.87 -5.17
N SER A 7 20.87 36.57 -4.96
CA SER A 7 21.18 37.22 -3.69
C SER A 7 21.61 38.67 -3.90
N PHE A 8 21.49 39.46 -2.84
CA PHE A 8 21.75 40.89 -2.83
C PHE A 8 22.29 41.32 -1.46
N ASP A 9 23.50 41.86 -1.44
CA ASP A 9 24.11 42.45 -0.24
C ASP A 9 23.38 43.75 0.12
N VAL A 10 22.57 43.73 1.19
CA VAL A 10 21.86 44.91 1.71
C VAL A 10 22.83 45.82 2.47
N THR A 11 23.72 45.20 3.24
CA THR A 11 24.86 45.83 3.92
C THR A 11 26.07 44.90 3.87
N GLU A 12 27.21 45.31 4.41
CA GLU A 12 28.39 44.42 4.57
C GLU A 12 28.13 43.22 5.50
N SER A 13 27.04 43.22 6.26
CA SER A 13 26.71 42.21 7.27
C SER A 13 25.33 41.58 7.06
N VAL A 14 24.65 41.89 5.95
CA VAL A 14 23.30 41.39 5.64
C VAL A 14 23.20 41.10 4.15
N GLU A 15 23.02 39.84 3.80
CA GLU A 15 22.75 39.38 2.44
C GLU A 15 21.30 38.88 2.37
N ALA A 16 20.48 39.48 1.50
CA ALA A 16 19.15 38.98 1.20
C ALA A 16 19.21 37.98 0.04
N PHE A 17 18.39 36.94 0.07
CA PHE A 17 18.31 35.97 -1.02
C PHE A 17 16.86 35.60 -1.37
N ALA A 18 16.69 35.12 -2.60
CA ALA A 18 15.45 34.54 -3.10
C ALA A 18 15.74 33.34 -3.99
N ARG A 19 14.93 32.28 -3.88
CA ARG A 19 15.00 31.07 -4.70
C ARG A 19 13.59 30.68 -5.16
N VAL A 20 13.50 30.22 -6.39
CA VAL A 20 12.26 29.72 -7.00
C VAL A 20 12.55 28.44 -7.75
N ASN A 21 11.79 27.40 -7.41
CA ASN A 21 11.86 26.08 -8.01
C ASN A 21 10.52 25.73 -8.64
N PHE A 22 10.56 25.14 -9.83
CA PHE A 22 9.40 24.51 -10.46
C PHE A 22 9.83 23.26 -11.20
N ALA A 23 9.12 22.17 -11.01
CA ALA A 23 9.27 20.95 -11.77
C ALA A 23 7.89 20.39 -12.14
N GLU A 24 7.78 19.90 -13.37
CA GLU A 24 6.61 19.17 -13.83
C GLU A 24 7.09 17.85 -14.43
N SER A 25 6.40 16.78 -14.11
CA SER A 25 6.57 15.47 -14.75
C SER A 25 5.21 14.96 -15.21
N ARG A 26 5.21 14.33 -16.38
CA ARG A 26 4.03 13.69 -16.95
C ARG A 26 4.33 12.22 -17.17
N THR A 27 3.44 11.37 -16.67
CA THR A 27 3.57 9.93 -16.79
C THR A 27 2.26 9.35 -17.27
N GLU A 28 2.35 8.54 -18.32
CA GLU A 28 1.26 7.69 -18.77
C GLU A 28 1.52 6.26 -18.26
N THR A 29 0.51 5.66 -17.64
CA THR A 29 0.57 4.26 -17.20
C THR A 29 -0.60 3.51 -17.80
N GLN A 30 -0.32 2.37 -18.42
CA GLN A 30 -1.31 1.47 -18.99
C GLN A 30 -1.27 0.14 -18.24
N LEU A 31 -2.42 -0.33 -17.75
CA LEU A 31 -2.54 -1.61 -17.07
C LEU A 31 -2.65 -2.75 -18.08
N PHE A 32 -2.16 -3.94 -17.72
CA PHE A 32 -2.13 -5.12 -18.61
C PHE A 32 -3.47 -5.90 -18.63
N GLY A 33 -4.44 -5.50 -17.79
CA GLY A 33 -5.78 -6.08 -17.69
C GLY A 33 -6.83 -5.00 -17.42
N THR A 34 -8.11 -5.33 -17.60
CA THR A 34 -9.24 -4.40 -17.48
C THR A 34 -10.07 -4.69 -16.21
N ASN A 35 -11.26 -4.10 -16.11
CA ASN A 35 -12.02 -4.01 -14.86
C ASN A 35 -12.74 -5.32 -14.59
N ALA A 36 -12.51 -5.90 -13.40
CA ALA A 36 -13.42 -6.93 -12.91
C ALA A 36 -14.80 -6.29 -12.66
N ILE A 37 -15.84 -6.84 -13.27
CA ILE A 37 -17.24 -6.42 -13.04
C ILE A 37 -17.87 -7.22 -11.89
N SER A 38 -17.14 -8.18 -11.32
CA SER A 38 -17.54 -8.91 -10.11
C SER A 38 -17.83 -7.96 -8.93
N GLY A 39 -19.04 -8.03 -8.37
CA GLY A 39 -19.59 -7.10 -7.38
C GLY A 39 -20.30 -5.86 -7.96
N TRP A 40 -20.23 -5.66 -9.28
CA TRP A 40 -20.74 -4.50 -10.03
C TRP A 40 -21.71 -4.89 -11.15
N GLU A 41 -22.42 -5.99 -10.97
CA GLU A 41 -23.17 -6.64 -12.05
C GLU A 41 -24.55 -6.03 -12.29
N ALA A 42 -25.16 -6.40 -13.42
CA ALA A 42 -26.55 -6.10 -13.75
C ALA A 42 -27.45 -7.32 -13.46
N LEU A 43 -28.64 -7.09 -12.91
CA LEU A 43 -29.65 -8.13 -12.80
C LEU A 43 -30.39 -8.27 -14.13
N ILE A 44 -30.14 -9.36 -14.84
CA ILE A 44 -30.70 -9.63 -16.16
C ILE A 44 -32.02 -10.39 -15.99
N PRO A 45 -33.14 -9.86 -16.52
CA PRO A 45 -34.39 -10.61 -16.54
C PRO A 45 -34.26 -11.78 -17.53
N TYR A 46 -34.99 -12.86 -17.27
CA TYR A 46 -35.00 -14.03 -18.13
C TYR A 46 -36.43 -14.52 -18.30
N ASP A 47 -36.91 -14.52 -19.54
CA ASP A 47 -38.20 -15.08 -19.93
C ASP A 47 -37.94 -16.44 -20.62
N PRO A 48 -38.12 -17.58 -19.95
CA PRO A 48 -37.85 -18.89 -20.53
C PRO A 48 -38.59 -19.15 -21.84
N ALA A 49 -39.75 -18.51 -22.06
CA ALA A 49 -40.52 -18.70 -23.28
C ALA A 49 -39.87 -18.05 -24.51
N ARG A 50 -39.04 -17.02 -24.34
CA ARG A 50 -38.45 -16.20 -25.42
C ARG A 50 -36.93 -16.21 -25.46
N ASP A 51 -36.31 -16.35 -24.30
CA ASP A 51 -34.87 -16.22 -24.09
C ASP A 51 -34.16 -17.58 -24.11
N SER A 52 -34.90 -18.66 -23.89
CA SER A 52 -34.38 -20.02 -23.89
C SER A 52 -34.37 -20.63 -25.30
N PRO A 53 -33.24 -21.10 -25.83
CA PRO A 53 -33.19 -21.87 -27.07
C PRO A 53 -33.79 -23.29 -26.94
N ILE A 54 -34.02 -23.77 -25.71
CA ILE A 54 -34.57 -25.10 -25.40
C ILE A 54 -35.95 -24.96 -24.76
N ASP A 55 -36.88 -25.85 -25.11
CA ASP A 55 -38.26 -25.81 -24.62
C ASP A 55 -38.33 -25.80 -23.07
N PRO A 56 -38.79 -24.69 -22.45
CA PRO A 56 -38.79 -24.55 -20.99
C PRO A 56 -39.84 -25.44 -20.29
N SER A 57 -40.73 -26.10 -21.03
CA SER A 57 -41.74 -27.02 -20.46
C SER A 57 -41.21 -28.42 -20.14
N LEU A 58 -39.96 -28.72 -20.53
CA LEU A 58 -39.30 -30.00 -20.27
C LEU A 58 -39.00 -30.18 -18.77
N ASP A 59 -38.86 -31.44 -18.34
CA ASP A 59 -38.45 -31.77 -16.97
C ASP A 59 -36.92 -31.72 -16.85
N TYR A 60 -36.40 -30.54 -16.49
CA TYR A 60 -34.96 -30.31 -16.28
C TYR A 60 -34.40 -31.01 -15.03
N SER A 61 -35.23 -31.64 -14.21
CA SER A 61 -34.79 -32.43 -13.05
C SER A 61 -34.43 -33.87 -13.41
N ASP A 62 -34.82 -34.35 -14.60
CA ASP A 62 -34.54 -35.71 -15.07
C ASP A 62 -33.19 -35.77 -15.83
N PRO A 63 -32.17 -36.50 -15.31
CA PRO A 63 -30.88 -36.67 -16.00
C PRO A 63 -31.00 -37.28 -17.41
N ALA A 64 -32.04 -38.09 -17.67
CA ALA A 64 -32.26 -38.67 -18.99
C ALA A 64 -32.73 -37.61 -20.01
N VAL A 65 -33.54 -36.64 -19.57
CA VAL A 65 -33.97 -35.50 -20.39
C VAL A 65 -32.76 -34.61 -20.71
N LEU A 66 -31.93 -34.30 -19.71
CA LEU A 66 -30.71 -33.52 -19.92
C LEU A 66 -29.73 -34.21 -20.89
N ALA A 67 -29.54 -35.53 -20.75
CA ALA A 67 -28.70 -36.31 -21.67
C ALA A 67 -29.26 -36.34 -23.11
N ALA A 68 -30.59 -36.38 -23.27
CA ALA A 68 -31.23 -36.36 -24.57
C ALA A 68 -31.11 -34.98 -25.24
N ILE A 69 -31.27 -33.88 -24.48
CA ILE A 69 -31.04 -32.51 -24.98
C ILE A 69 -29.59 -32.34 -25.42
N ALA A 70 -28.62 -32.82 -24.62
CA ALA A 70 -27.20 -32.74 -24.98
C ALA A 70 -26.87 -33.54 -26.26
N ALA A 71 -27.52 -34.68 -26.48
CA ALA A 71 -27.30 -35.53 -27.66
C ALA A 71 -27.91 -34.96 -28.94
N ASN A 72 -29.04 -34.25 -28.85
CA ASN A 72 -29.69 -33.63 -30.01
C ASN A 72 -30.49 -32.38 -29.62
N PRO A 73 -29.82 -31.22 -29.45
CA PRO A 73 -30.46 -29.99 -28.97
C PRO A 73 -31.62 -29.53 -29.86
N GLY A 74 -31.46 -29.69 -31.19
CA GLY A 74 -32.45 -29.25 -32.16
C GLY A 74 -33.79 -29.98 -32.08
N ALA A 75 -33.84 -31.19 -31.52
CA ALA A 75 -35.10 -31.90 -31.27
C ALA A 75 -35.92 -31.31 -30.13
N TYR A 76 -35.29 -30.50 -29.27
CA TYR A 76 -35.89 -29.88 -28.09
C TYR A 76 -35.89 -28.34 -28.19
N ALA A 77 -35.77 -27.81 -29.40
CA ALA A 77 -35.71 -26.37 -29.64
C ALA A 77 -37.02 -25.70 -29.20
N ASN A 78 -36.90 -24.58 -28.49
CA ASN A 78 -38.04 -23.75 -28.14
C ASN A 78 -38.53 -22.97 -29.38
N PRO A 79 -39.77 -23.20 -29.87
CA PRO A 79 -40.30 -22.46 -31.02
C PRO A 79 -40.55 -20.97 -30.72
N GLY A 80 -40.60 -20.58 -29.44
CA GLY A 80 -40.73 -19.19 -28.99
C GLY A 80 -39.39 -18.45 -28.85
N PHE A 81 -38.26 -19.12 -29.00
CA PHE A 81 -36.93 -18.53 -28.87
C PHE A 81 -36.70 -17.42 -29.91
N ILE A 82 -36.28 -16.25 -29.45
CA ILE A 82 -35.87 -15.13 -30.30
C ILE A 82 -34.36 -14.95 -30.16
N PRO A 83 -33.54 -15.35 -31.16
CA PRO A 83 -32.10 -15.29 -31.04
C PRO A 83 -31.58 -13.85 -31.08
N THR A 84 -30.38 -13.63 -30.52
CA THR A 84 -29.69 -12.32 -30.57
C THR A 84 -29.60 -11.79 -32.01
N GLY A 85 -29.67 -10.47 -32.16
CA GLY A 85 -29.69 -9.76 -33.44
C GLY A 85 -31.05 -9.79 -34.15
N SER A 86 -32.05 -10.50 -33.61
CA SER A 86 -33.40 -10.51 -34.17
C SER A 86 -34.26 -9.37 -33.63
N PRO A 87 -35.20 -8.83 -34.42
CA PRO A 87 -36.16 -7.85 -33.91
C PRO A 87 -36.94 -8.39 -32.71
N ASN A 88 -37.01 -7.61 -31.62
CA ASN A 88 -37.65 -7.96 -30.34
C ASN A 88 -36.96 -9.09 -29.56
N ALA A 89 -35.68 -9.39 -29.84
CA ALA A 89 -34.87 -10.18 -28.92
C ALA A 89 -34.87 -9.52 -27.54
N HIS A 90 -35.04 -10.32 -26.49
CA HIS A 90 -35.15 -9.84 -25.12
C HIS A 90 -33.83 -10.05 -24.39
N PHE A 91 -33.57 -11.20 -23.76
CA PHE A 91 -32.25 -11.53 -23.21
C PHE A 91 -31.89 -12.98 -23.56
N PRO A 92 -31.74 -13.29 -24.87
CA PRO A 92 -31.45 -14.65 -25.31
C PRO A 92 -30.18 -15.15 -24.63
N VAL A 93 -30.14 -16.42 -24.23
CA VAL A 93 -28.96 -17.03 -23.61
C VAL A 93 -28.45 -18.22 -24.43
N PRO A 94 -27.16 -18.59 -24.32
CA PRO A 94 -26.66 -19.84 -24.89
C PRO A 94 -27.36 -21.06 -24.31
N GLN A 95 -27.31 -22.18 -25.03
CA GLN A 95 -27.96 -23.42 -24.65
C GLN A 95 -27.54 -23.89 -23.25
N GLU A 96 -26.25 -23.83 -22.94
CA GLU A 96 -25.67 -24.30 -21.70
C GLU A 96 -26.21 -23.51 -20.50
N LEU A 97 -26.28 -22.18 -20.65
CA LEU A 97 -26.86 -21.31 -19.63
C LEU A 97 -28.36 -21.56 -19.50
N ALA A 98 -29.09 -21.72 -20.60
CA ALA A 98 -30.51 -22.03 -20.60
C ALA A 98 -30.86 -23.30 -19.79
N LEU A 99 -30.03 -24.36 -19.92
CA LEU A 99 -30.19 -25.58 -19.13
C LEU A 99 -30.10 -25.30 -17.62
N MET A 100 -29.14 -24.47 -17.21
CA MET A 100 -28.96 -24.09 -15.80
C MET A 100 -30.05 -23.14 -15.28
N LEU A 101 -30.51 -22.20 -16.10
CA LEU A 101 -31.56 -21.25 -15.73
C LEU A 101 -32.91 -21.96 -15.60
N ASN A 102 -33.25 -22.83 -16.54
CA ASN A 102 -34.53 -23.55 -16.54
C ASN A 102 -34.62 -24.63 -15.46
N SER A 103 -33.49 -25.16 -14.97
CA SER A 103 -33.47 -26.12 -13.86
C SER A 103 -33.72 -25.50 -12.48
N ARG A 104 -33.84 -24.17 -12.39
CA ARG A 104 -34.08 -23.46 -11.13
C ARG A 104 -35.48 -23.72 -10.58
N PRO A 105 -35.69 -23.63 -9.26
CA PRO A 105 -37.02 -23.62 -8.67
C PRO A 105 -37.93 -22.50 -9.21
N ASP A 106 -37.35 -21.33 -9.52
CA ASP A 106 -37.98 -20.26 -10.29
C ASP A 106 -37.20 -20.03 -11.60
N PRO A 107 -37.63 -20.65 -12.71
CA PRO A 107 -37.01 -20.48 -14.02
C PRO A 107 -37.07 -19.04 -14.55
N SER A 108 -38.00 -18.21 -14.09
CA SER A 108 -38.16 -16.82 -14.54
C SER A 108 -37.41 -15.79 -13.67
N GLY A 109 -36.74 -16.27 -12.62
CA GLY A 109 -35.97 -15.42 -11.73
C GLY A 109 -34.81 -14.75 -12.47
N PHE A 110 -34.51 -13.51 -12.06
CA PHE A 110 -33.34 -12.78 -12.56
C PHE A 110 -32.06 -13.59 -12.38
N TRP A 111 -31.09 -13.35 -13.26
CA TRP A 111 -29.75 -13.88 -13.13
C TRP A 111 -28.73 -12.76 -13.29
N GLN A 112 -27.49 -13.05 -12.93
CA GLN A 112 -26.44 -12.03 -12.84
C GLN A 112 -25.18 -12.55 -13.54
N PRO A 113 -24.73 -11.94 -14.66
CA PRO A 113 -23.47 -12.26 -15.28
C PRO A 113 -22.33 -11.72 -14.43
N ASN A 114 -21.47 -12.61 -13.94
CA ASN A 114 -20.16 -12.23 -13.43
C ASN A 114 -19.13 -12.46 -14.53
N TRP A 115 -18.33 -11.44 -14.83
CA TRP A 115 -17.47 -11.41 -15.97
C TRP A 115 -16.24 -10.53 -15.74
N ASN A 116 -15.09 -11.05 -16.17
CA ASN A 116 -13.79 -10.40 -16.11
C ASN A 116 -13.24 -10.31 -17.54
N PRO A 117 -13.45 -9.18 -18.24
CA PRO A 117 -12.85 -8.99 -19.55
C PRO A 117 -11.33 -8.99 -19.48
N ASP A 118 -10.69 -9.47 -20.54
CA ASP A 118 -9.25 -9.32 -20.79
C ASP A 118 -9.01 -8.44 -22.03
N PHE A 119 -9.84 -8.59 -23.06
CA PHE A 119 -9.69 -7.97 -24.38
C PHE A 119 -10.88 -7.13 -24.83
N SER A 120 -12.09 -7.43 -24.34
CA SER A 120 -13.29 -6.78 -24.89
C SER A 120 -13.47 -5.31 -24.49
N LEU A 121 -12.82 -4.91 -23.41
CA LEU A 121 -12.72 -3.52 -22.96
C LEU A 121 -11.27 -3.05 -23.10
N PRO A 122 -11.05 -1.78 -23.46
CA PRO A 122 -9.71 -1.23 -23.48
C PRO A 122 -9.10 -1.30 -22.06
N PRO A 123 -7.77 -1.46 -21.95
CA PRO A 123 -7.12 -1.43 -20.65
C PRO A 123 -7.29 -0.06 -19.99
N ARG A 124 -7.36 -0.06 -18.66
CA ARG A 124 -7.29 1.18 -17.89
C ARG A 124 -5.97 1.88 -18.14
N SER A 125 -6.02 3.19 -18.29
CA SER A 125 -4.84 4.04 -18.34
C SER A 125 -4.98 5.22 -17.39
N THR A 126 -3.85 5.70 -16.88
CA THR A 126 -3.79 6.92 -16.08
C THR A 126 -2.76 7.88 -16.65
N PHE A 127 -3.16 9.14 -16.76
CA PHE A 127 -2.26 10.24 -17.06
C PHE A 127 -2.05 11.04 -15.78
N ASN A 128 -0.85 10.92 -15.22
CA ASN A 128 -0.44 11.66 -14.02
C ASN A 128 0.40 12.87 -14.44
N THR A 129 0.01 14.05 -13.97
CA THR A 129 0.81 15.26 -14.03
C THR A 129 1.19 15.63 -12.61
N ASN A 130 2.47 15.53 -12.26
CA ASN A 130 2.99 15.98 -10.96
C ASN A 130 3.67 17.33 -11.14
N GLU A 131 3.19 18.33 -10.42
CA GLU A 131 3.71 19.69 -10.37
C GLU A 131 4.26 19.96 -8.98
N VAL A 132 5.50 20.43 -8.90
CA VAL A 132 6.13 20.83 -7.64
C VAL A 132 6.72 22.22 -7.81
N TRP A 133 6.38 23.13 -6.91
CA TRP A 133 6.98 24.45 -6.89
C TRP A 133 7.23 24.94 -5.48
N GLN A 134 8.23 25.80 -5.34
CA GLN A 134 8.62 26.39 -4.06
C GLN A 134 9.20 27.77 -4.30
N VAL A 135 8.84 28.71 -3.44
CA VAL A 135 9.43 30.03 -3.34
C VAL A 135 10.02 30.19 -1.94
N GLU A 136 11.29 30.59 -1.90
CA GLU A 136 12.02 30.82 -0.66
C GLU A 136 12.61 32.22 -0.69
N VAL A 137 12.47 32.96 0.39
CA VAL A 137 13.06 34.30 0.58
C VAL A 137 13.64 34.40 1.98
N GLY A 138 14.82 35.01 2.11
CA GLY A 138 15.49 35.06 3.39
C GLY A 138 16.62 36.07 3.46
N MET A 139 17.26 36.11 4.63
CA MET A 139 18.43 36.93 4.90
C MET A 139 19.46 36.13 5.70
N ASN A 140 20.71 36.23 5.27
CA ASN A 140 21.89 35.86 6.04
C ASN A 140 22.42 37.11 6.72
N ILE A 141 22.76 37.02 8.00
CA ILE A 141 23.18 38.15 8.83
C ILE A 141 24.44 37.79 9.61
N ASP A 142 25.50 38.56 9.43
CA ASP A 142 26.68 38.53 10.30
C ASP A 142 26.41 39.41 11.52
N LEU A 143 26.43 38.81 12.72
CA LEU A 143 26.17 39.52 13.97
C LEU A 143 27.46 40.16 14.50
N PRO A 144 27.39 41.36 15.13
CA PRO A 144 28.57 42.08 15.63
C PRO A 144 29.16 41.49 16.93
N VAL A 145 28.97 40.19 17.18
CA VAL A 145 29.40 39.48 18.39
C VAL A 145 30.16 38.22 17.96
N ARG A 146 31.47 38.20 18.18
CA ARG A 146 32.37 37.10 17.77
C ARG A 146 32.17 36.74 16.28
N ASP A 147 32.00 35.45 15.97
CA ASP A 147 31.74 34.89 14.64
C ASP A 147 30.26 34.46 14.49
N TRP A 148 29.35 35.09 15.23
CA TRP A 148 27.95 34.70 15.17
C TRP A 148 27.30 35.08 13.84
N THR A 149 26.52 34.15 13.32
CA THR A 149 25.70 34.31 12.13
C THR A 149 24.24 34.01 12.46
N ALA A 150 23.34 34.66 11.74
CA ALA A 150 21.91 34.39 11.80
C ALA A 150 21.37 34.18 10.39
N GLU A 151 20.44 33.25 10.24
CA GLU A 151 19.64 33.07 9.03
C GLU A 151 18.18 33.18 9.40
N VAL A 152 17.42 33.96 8.63
CA VAL A 152 15.97 33.97 8.70
C VAL A 152 15.41 33.77 7.30
N TYR A 153 14.50 32.82 7.15
CA TYR A 153 13.85 32.60 5.86
C TYR A 153 12.38 32.21 6.00
N PHE A 154 11.65 32.49 4.92
CA PHE A 154 10.31 32.02 4.67
C PHE A 154 10.31 31.18 3.41
N SER A 155 9.66 30.02 3.46
CA SER A 155 9.44 29.15 2.32
C SER A 155 7.96 28.83 2.20
N HIS A 156 7.42 28.90 0.98
CA HIS A 156 6.09 28.43 0.65
C HIS A 156 6.16 27.61 -0.65
N GLY A 157 5.53 26.44 -0.67
CA GLY A 157 5.50 25.59 -1.85
C GLY A 157 4.34 24.60 -1.85
N GLU A 158 4.04 24.07 -3.04
CA GLU A 158 3.02 23.05 -3.26
C GLU A 158 3.61 21.91 -4.10
N SER A 159 3.23 20.68 -3.74
CA SER A 159 3.35 19.50 -4.59
C SER A 159 1.95 18.99 -4.91
N ALA A 160 1.57 18.99 -6.18
CA ALA A 160 0.26 18.57 -6.65
C ALA A 160 0.36 17.46 -7.70
N THR A 161 -0.52 16.47 -7.60
CA THR A 161 -0.73 15.41 -8.58
C THR A 161 -2.12 15.53 -9.16
N TYR A 162 -2.19 15.69 -10.48
CA TYR A 162 -3.42 15.59 -11.25
C TYR A 162 -3.45 14.24 -11.95
N ASN A 163 -4.47 13.45 -11.68
CA ASN A 163 -4.66 12.13 -12.29
C ASN A 163 -5.93 12.13 -13.14
N ASN A 164 -5.79 11.78 -14.42
CA ASN A 164 -6.91 11.47 -15.30
C ASN A 164 -6.90 9.97 -15.60
N ALA A 165 -7.91 9.24 -15.16
CA ALA A 165 -8.02 7.80 -15.34
C ALA A 165 -9.07 7.46 -16.42
N HIS A 166 -8.65 6.74 -17.46
CA HIS A 166 -9.50 6.28 -18.57
C HIS A 166 -9.72 4.77 -18.52
N GLY A 167 -10.67 4.28 -19.32
CA GLY A 167 -11.04 2.86 -19.33
C GLY A 167 -11.88 2.45 -18.11
N ASN A 168 -12.40 3.42 -17.37
CA ASN A 168 -13.33 3.17 -16.27
C ASN A 168 -14.76 3.10 -16.80
N LEU A 169 -15.64 2.40 -16.09
CA LEU A 169 -17.05 2.28 -16.48
C LEU A 169 -17.93 2.92 -15.41
N SER A 170 -18.89 3.73 -15.84
CA SER A 170 -20.02 4.12 -14.99
C SER A 170 -20.91 2.89 -14.77
N LEU A 171 -21.15 2.56 -13.52
CA LEU A 171 -21.97 1.42 -13.11
C LEU A 171 -23.42 1.61 -13.54
N ALA A 172 -23.98 2.80 -13.35
CA ALA A 172 -25.35 3.10 -13.72
C ALA A 172 -25.52 3.02 -15.23
N ARG A 173 -24.59 3.56 -16.02
CA ARG A 173 -24.62 3.46 -17.48
C ARG A 173 -24.44 2.03 -17.96
N TYR A 174 -23.49 1.29 -17.39
CA TYR A 174 -23.30 -0.14 -17.67
C TYR A 174 -24.59 -0.93 -17.43
N ARG A 175 -25.16 -0.83 -16.23
CA ARG A 175 -26.43 -1.51 -15.88
C ARG A 175 -27.58 -1.07 -16.76
N THR A 176 -27.61 0.20 -17.17
CA THR A 176 -28.63 0.71 -18.07
C THR A 176 -28.50 0.01 -19.42
N VAL A 177 -27.35 0.11 -20.10
CA VAL A 177 -27.12 -0.44 -21.44
C VAL A 177 -27.31 -1.97 -21.46
N VAL A 178 -26.76 -2.67 -20.47
CA VAL A 178 -26.88 -4.14 -20.40
C VAL A 178 -28.30 -4.61 -20.15
N ASN A 179 -29.15 -3.81 -19.48
CA ASN A 179 -30.57 -4.11 -19.29
C ASN A 179 -31.47 -3.60 -20.43
N TYR A 180 -30.92 -3.04 -21.51
CA TYR A 180 -31.69 -2.89 -22.74
C TYR A 180 -31.90 -4.26 -23.40
N PRO A 181 -33.01 -4.46 -24.13
CA PRO A 181 -33.22 -5.67 -24.92
C PRO A 181 -32.00 -5.99 -25.79
N ASP A 182 -31.74 -7.29 -25.91
CA ASP A 182 -30.59 -7.90 -26.56
C ASP A 182 -29.23 -7.41 -26.02
N TYR A 183 -29.17 -7.22 -24.69
CA TYR A 183 -27.98 -6.73 -23.98
C TYR A 183 -27.46 -5.39 -24.54
N GLY A 184 -28.38 -4.53 -24.96
CA GLY A 184 -28.09 -3.24 -25.56
C GLY A 184 -27.71 -3.28 -27.04
N ARG A 185 -27.84 -4.42 -27.73
CA ARG A 185 -27.54 -4.51 -29.17
C ARG A 185 -28.48 -3.65 -30.00
N GLY A 186 -27.91 -2.73 -30.76
CA GLY A 186 -28.66 -1.74 -31.54
C GLY A 186 -29.42 -0.73 -30.66
N ALA A 187 -29.07 -0.60 -29.37
CA ALA A 187 -29.72 0.36 -28.49
C ALA A 187 -29.41 1.79 -28.93
N ASP A 188 -30.42 2.63 -28.85
CA ASP A 188 -30.39 4.08 -29.08
C ASP A 188 -31.31 4.68 -28.01
N GLY A 189 -30.75 5.51 -27.14
CA GLY A 189 -31.47 6.01 -25.97
C GLY A 189 -30.94 7.34 -25.49
N THR A 190 -31.73 8.00 -24.63
CA THR A 190 -31.44 9.34 -24.15
C THR A 190 -31.43 9.36 -22.61
N GLY A 191 -30.46 10.06 -22.03
CA GLY A 191 -30.36 10.29 -20.59
C GLY A 191 -31.30 11.38 -20.08
N ASN A 192 -31.54 11.41 -18.76
CA ASN A 192 -32.41 12.38 -18.08
C ASN A 192 -33.82 12.49 -18.69
N GLU A 193 -34.43 11.35 -18.92
CA GLU A 193 -35.79 11.26 -19.44
C GLU A 193 -36.84 11.60 -18.36
N PHE A 194 -37.79 12.48 -18.70
CA PHE A 194 -38.91 12.82 -17.82
C PHE A 194 -40.16 12.01 -18.20
N TYR A 195 -40.75 11.35 -17.21
CA TYR A 195 -41.98 10.56 -17.37
C TYR A 195 -43.22 11.44 -17.14
N VAL A 196 -44.05 11.59 -18.17
CA VAL A 196 -45.38 12.21 -18.00
C VAL A 196 -46.36 11.15 -17.53
N ILE A 197 -46.72 11.19 -16.24
CA ILE A 197 -47.70 10.27 -15.67
C ILE A 197 -49.12 10.75 -16.04
N GLY A 198 -49.80 9.94 -16.85
CA GLY A 198 -51.24 10.04 -17.09
C GLY A 198 -52.01 9.05 -16.21
N ASN A 199 -53.32 9.19 -16.13
CA ASN A 199 -54.19 8.18 -15.51
C ASN A 199 -54.84 7.32 -16.61
N ASP A 200 -54.81 6.00 -16.45
CA ASP A 200 -55.69 5.07 -17.14
C ASP A 200 -57.16 5.42 -16.83
N PRO A 201 -58.13 5.18 -17.73
CA PRO A 201 -59.54 5.08 -17.35
C PRO A 201 -59.85 4.26 -16.07
N ALA A 202 -58.97 3.34 -15.65
CA ALA A 202 -59.04 2.61 -14.38
C ALA A 202 -58.41 3.32 -13.15
N ASN A 203 -58.00 4.59 -13.27
CA ASN A 203 -57.24 5.35 -12.26
C ASN A 203 -55.86 4.74 -11.89
N ALA A 204 -55.32 3.86 -12.72
CA ALA A 204 -53.93 3.43 -12.61
C ALA A 204 -53.01 4.51 -13.20
N GLN A 205 -51.91 4.82 -12.52
CA GLN A 205 -50.87 5.71 -13.05
C GLN A 205 -50.19 5.01 -14.23
N ILE A 206 -50.25 5.58 -15.43
CA ILE A 206 -49.55 5.08 -16.62
C ILE A 206 -48.57 6.15 -17.10
N VAL A 207 -47.34 5.74 -17.42
CA VAL A 207 -46.40 6.58 -18.16
C VAL A 207 -46.96 6.77 -19.58
N SER A 208 -47.36 8.00 -19.91
CA SER A 208 -48.03 8.32 -21.18
C SER A 208 -47.07 8.77 -22.27
N THR A 209 -45.95 9.39 -21.91
CA THR A 209 -44.88 9.78 -22.84
C THR A 209 -43.59 9.98 -22.07
N ILE A 210 -42.47 9.53 -22.64
CA ILE A 210 -41.12 9.84 -22.21
C ILE A 210 -40.63 11.01 -23.08
N GLN A 211 -40.15 12.08 -22.46
CA GLN A 211 -39.58 13.22 -23.18
C GLN A 211 -38.15 13.49 -22.66
N PRO A 212 -37.18 13.81 -23.54
CA PRO A 212 -35.88 14.29 -23.11
C PRO A 212 -36.06 15.52 -22.22
N SER A 213 -35.50 15.50 -21.02
CA SER A 213 -35.52 16.66 -20.12
C SER A 213 -34.31 17.57 -20.37
N PHE A 214 -34.23 18.68 -19.65
CA PHE A 214 -33.07 19.57 -19.67
C PHE A 214 -31.79 18.81 -19.27
N GLY A 215 -30.71 18.90 -20.06
CA GLY A 215 -29.46 18.19 -19.76
C GLY A 215 -29.45 16.71 -20.19
N ALA A 216 -30.34 16.32 -21.12
CA ALA A 216 -30.32 15.02 -21.77
C ALA A 216 -29.08 14.84 -22.67
N GLY A 217 -28.57 13.62 -22.73
CA GLY A 217 -27.49 13.21 -23.64
C GLY A 217 -27.81 11.85 -24.25
N ASP A 218 -27.56 11.69 -25.55
CA ASP A 218 -27.87 10.47 -26.28
C ASP A 218 -26.73 9.45 -26.20
N PHE A 219 -27.06 8.18 -26.28
CA PHE A 219 -26.10 7.08 -26.40
C PHE A 219 -26.56 6.08 -27.46
N THR A 220 -25.61 5.44 -28.12
CA THR A 220 -25.87 4.30 -29.00
C THR A 220 -25.00 3.14 -28.59
N CYS A 221 -25.48 1.92 -28.81
CA CYS A 221 -24.68 0.71 -28.64
C CYS A 221 -24.99 -0.27 -29.76
N SER A 222 -24.16 -0.29 -30.80
CA SER A 222 -24.38 -1.12 -31.97
C SER A 222 -24.10 -2.61 -31.74
N SER A 223 -23.01 -2.99 -31.06
CA SER A 223 -22.67 -4.40 -30.84
C SER A 223 -23.52 -5.08 -29.74
N GLY A 224 -23.96 -4.33 -28.73
CA GLY A 224 -24.44 -4.88 -27.46
C GLY A 224 -23.35 -5.63 -26.69
N PHE A 225 -23.73 -6.24 -25.57
CA PHE A 225 -22.84 -7.03 -24.69
C PHE A 225 -23.00 -8.56 -24.86
N TYR A 226 -23.89 -9.05 -25.72
CA TYR A 226 -24.12 -10.49 -25.90
C TYR A 226 -22.85 -11.26 -26.29
N ASP A 227 -22.16 -10.85 -27.37
CA ASP A 227 -20.94 -11.53 -27.84
C ASP A 227 -19.79 -11.39 -26.86
N THR A 228 -19.78 -10.30 -26.10
CA THR A 228 -18.81 -10.05 -25.05
C THR A 228 -18.99 -11.04 -23.89
N PHE A 229 -20.23 -11.31 -23.46
CA PHE A 229 -20.51 -12.30 -22.41
C PHE A 229 -20.39 -13.75 -22.88
N PHE A 230 -20.83 -14.07 -24.10
CA PHE A 230 -21.05 -15.45 -24.51
C PHE A 230 -20.22 -15.89 -25.72
N GLY A 231 -19.65 -14.95 -26.48
CA GLY A 231 -18.83 -15.20 -27.68
C GLY A 231 -17.33 -15.31 -27.41
N GLY A 232 -16.91 -15.32 -26.14
CA GLY A 232 -15.50 -15.41 -25.74
C GLY A 232 -14.79 -14.05 -25.80
N ASP A 233 -15.17 -13.15 -24.88
CA ASP A 233 -14.53 -11.85 -24.62
C ASP A 233 -14.32 -10.99 -25.87
N GLN A 234 -15.35 -10.97 -26.73
CA GLN A 234 -15.32 -10.19 -27.98
C GLN A 234 -15.40 -8.68 -27.70
N PRO A 235 -14.62 -7.86 -28.43
CA PRO A 235 -14.60 -6.41 -28.25
C PRO A 235 -15.94 -5.75 -28.55
N LEU A 236 -16.31 -4.81 -27.69
CA LEU A 236 -17.44 -3.92 -27.93
C LEU A 236 -17.16 -3.00 -29.10
N SER A 237 -18.22 -2.57 -29.77
CA SER A 237 -18.13 -1.42 -30.67
C SER A 237 -17.78 -0.15 -29.88
N GLU A 238 -17.12 0.81 -30.55
CA GLU A 238 -16.66 2.05 -29.93
C GLU A 238 -17.80 2.84 -29.29
N ASP A 239 -18.99 2.84 -29.90
CA ASP A 239 -20.18 3.50 -29.36
C ASP A 239 -20.70 2.83 -28.09
N CYS A 240 -20.75 1.49 -28.03
CA CYS A 240 -21.09 0.76 -26.81
C CYS A 240 -20.13 1.05 -25.67
N PHE A 241 -18.82 1.06 -25.94
CA PHE A 241 -17.83 1.41 -24.93
C PHE A 241 -18.00 2.86 -24.45
N ASN A 242 -18.15 3.82 -25.37
CA ASN A 242 -18.36 5.23 -25.03
C ASN A 242 -19.65 5.46 -24.22
N ALA A 243 -20.71 4.68 -24.46
CA ALA A 243 -21.96 4.76 -23.71
C ALA A 243 -21.78 4.44 -22.22
N VAL A 244 -20.81 3.59 -21.87
CA VAL A 244 -20.55 3.17 -20.48
C VAL A 244 -19.26 3.76 -19.89
N ASN A 245 -18.38 4.32 -20.71
CA ASN A 245 -17.09 4.86 -20.30
C ASN A 245 -17.24 6.07 -19.35
N ALA A 246 -16.36 6.12 -18.35
CA ALA A 246 -16.18 7.22 -17.43
C ALA A 246 -14.69 7.59 -17.37
N THR A 247 -14.36 8.88 -17.52
CA THR A 247 -13.02 9.38 -17.23
C THR A 247 -13.06 10.01 -15.84
N LEU A 248 -12.17 9.57 -14.95
CA LEU A 248 -12.09 10.10 -13.59
C LEU A 248 -11.00 11.14 -13.51
N GLN A 249 -11.29 12.26 -12.85
CA GLN A 249 -10.34 13.33 -12.60
C GLN A 249 -10.14 13.52 -11.11
N THR A 250 -8.92 13.33 -10.62
CA THR A 250 -8.60 13.55 -9.21
C THR A 250 -7.43 14.52 -9.06
N ARG A 251 -7.46 15.32 -7.99
CA ARG A 251 -6.36 16.21 -7.59
C ARG A 251 -5.96 15.88 -6.15
N ALA A 252 -4.68 15.57 -5.94
CA ALA A 252 -4.07 15.54 -4.62
C ALA A 252 -3.05 16.69 -4.55
N ALA A 253 -3.06 17.48 -3.48
CA ALA A 253 -2.10 18.58 -3.29
C ALA A 253 -1.61 18.59 -1.84
N ASN A 254 -0.32 18.84 -1.65
CA ASN A 254 0.30 19.09 -0.35
C ASN A 254 1.01 20.44 -0.41
N GLN A 255 0.60 21.37 0.44
CA GLN A 255 1.22 22.68 0.60
C GLN A 255 2.03 22.71 1.90
N GLN A 256 3.16 23.41 1.87
CA GLN A 256 4.01 23.59 3.04
C GLN A 256 4.48 25.04 3.14
N GLU A 257 4.31 25.59 4.33
CA GLU A 257 4.87 26.87 4.74
C GLU A 257 5.87 26.66 5.87
N VAL A 258 7.02 27.33 5.78
CA VAL A 258 8.06 27.30 6.81
C VAL A 258 8.53 28.73 7.07
N ILE A 259 8.61 29.08 8.34
CA ILE A 259 9.36 30.24 8.83
C ILE A 259 10.44 29.70 9.75
N GLU A 260 11.68 30.05 9.50
CA GLU A 260 12.80 29.60 10.33
C GLU A 260 13.73 30.76 10.68
N LEU A 261 14.22 30.73 11.93
CA LEU A 261 15.30 31.53 12.44
C LEU A 261 16.37 30.59 12.99
N ASN A 262 17.59 30.69 12.48
CA ASN A 262 18.74 29.95 12.95
C ASN A 262 19.83 30.93 13.42
N LEU A 263 20.46 30.65 14.55
CA LEU A 263 21.55 31.42 15.13
C LEU A 263 22.68 30.45 15.47
N GLN A 264 23.91 30.77 15.06
CA GLN A 264 25.07 29.92 15.37
C GLN A 264 26.36 30.73 15.51
N GLY A 265 27.27 30.27 16.37
CA GLY A 265 28.59 30.89 16.55
C GLY A 265 29.42 30.29 17.70
N SER A 266 30.60 30.86 17.92
CA SER A 266 31.49 30.58 19.06
C SER A 266 30.91 31.15 20.35
N LEU A 267 30.82 30.34 21.39
CA LEU A 267 30.31 30.72 22.72
C LEU A 267 31.45 31.15 23.64
N ILE A 268 32.49 30.32 23.76
CA ILE A 268 33.64 30.55 24.63
C ILE A 268 34.87 29.80 24.12
N ASP A 269 36.05 30.40 24.30
CA ASP A 269 37.33 29.74 24.04
C ASP A 269 37.65 28.80 25.21
N LEU A 270 37.71 27.49 24.94
CA LEU A 270 38.19 26.50 25.90
C LEU A 270 39.66 26.16 25.58
N PRO A 271 40.43 25.63 26.55
CA PRO A 271 41.81 25.21 26.30
C PRO A 271 41.95 24.19 25.16
N ALA A 272 40.88 23.44 24.87
CA ALA A 272 40.86 22.40 23.83
C ALA A 272 40.34 22.90 22.46
N GLY A 273 39.82 24.12 22.37
CA GLY A 273 39.20 24.69 21.17
C GLY A 273 38.01 25.60 21.50
N GLU A 274 37.40 26.19 20.48
CA GLU A 274 36.19 26.99 20.68
C GLU A 274 34.97 26.08 20.93
N ALA A 275 34.23 26.34 22.02
CA ALA A 275 32.91 25.77 22.18
C ALA A 275 31.94 26.50 21.25
N ARG A 276 31.26 25.76 20.38
CA ARG A 276 30.27 26.32 19.45
C ARG A 276 28.86 26.02 19.94
N PHE A 277 27.95 26.93 19.62
CA PHE A 277 26.56 26.84 20.00
C PHE A 277 25.67 27.25 18.84
N ALA A 278 24.53 26.58 18.69
CA ALA A 278 23.47 26.95 17.79
C ALA A 278 22.13 26.92 18.52
N ALA A 279 21.23 27.81 18.11
CA ALA A 279 19.85 27.80 18.55
C ALA A 279 18.95 28.25 17.41
N GLY A 280 17.75 27.71 17.35
CA GLY A 280 16.82 28.13 16.34
C GLY A 280 15.38 27.88 16.69
N PHE A 281 14.53 28.42 15.84
CA PHE A 281 13.09 28.35 15.89
C PHE A 281 12.58 28.04 14.48
N GLN A 282 11.67 27.09 14.36
CA GLN A 282 10.97 26.81 13.11
C GLN A 282 9.48 26.74 13.38
N ALA A 283 8.68 27.46 12.59
CA ALA A 283 7.24 27.24 12.48
C ALA A 283 6.97 26.61 11.11
N ARG A 284 6.22 25.52 11.09
CA ARG A 284 5.85 24.83 9.85
C ARG A 284 4.37 24.50 9.86
N ASP A 285 3.70 24.88 8.78
CA ASP A 285 2.32 24.53 8.48
C ASP A 285 2.29 23.63 7.23
N ASN A 286 1.57 22.51 7.31
CA ASN A 286 1.35 21.60 6.19
C ASN A 286 -0.15 21.47 5.95
N GLU A 287 -0.58 21.61 4.70
CA GLU A 287 -1.96 21.40 4.29
C GLU A 287 -2.02 20.30 3.22
N ALA A 288 -2.99 19.40 3.33
CA ALA A 288 -3.26 18.37 2.34
C ALA A 288 -4.69 18.48 1.85
N GLN A 289 -4.84 18.47 0.54
CA GLN A 289 -6.11 18.46 -0.15
C GLN A 289 -6.20 17.25 -1.06
N PHE A 290 -7.34 16.56 -1.03
CA PHE A 290 -7.69 15.51 -1.97
C PHE A 290 -9.11 15.71 -2.47
N VAL A 291 -9.21 15.96 -3.77
CA VAL A 291 -10.47 16.18 -4.48
C VAL A 291 -10.66 15.01 -5.46
N PRO A 292 -11.44 13.99 -5.10
CA PRO A 292 -11.77 12.90 -6.02
C PRO A 292 -12.74 13.37 -7.12
N ASP A 293 -12.85 12.58 -8.19
CA ASP A 293 -13.94 12.72 -9.16
C ASP A 293 -15.27 12.48 -8.45
N ILE A 294 -16.33 13.16 -8.86
CA ILE A 294 -17.65 12.95 -8.26
C ILE A 294 -18.05 11.48 -8.28
N LEU A 295 -17.78 10.73 -9.37
CA LEU A 295 -18.14 9.31 -9.49
C LEU A 295 -17.32 8.38 -8.57
N GLN A 296 -16.17 8.86 -8.09
CA GLN A 296 -15.32 8.16 -7.11
C GLN A 296 -15.58 8.66 -5.68
N SER A 297 -16.27 9.78 -5.51
CA SER A 297 -16.54 10.35 -4.19
C SER A 297 -17.63 9.57 -3.43
N GLN A 298 -17.61 9.67 -2.10
CA GLN A 298 -18.73 9.19 -1.27
C GLN A 298 -20.06 9.95 -1.49
N ASP A 299 -20.00 11.12 -2.11
CA ASP A 299 -21.20 11.92 -2.42
C ASP A 299 -21.93 11.37 -3.67
N SER A 300 -21.32 10.45 -4.42
CA SER A 300 -21.96 9.79 -5.56
C SER A 300 -22.99 8.77 -5.11
N PHE A 301 -24.27 9.15 -5.18
CA PHE A 301 -25.36 8.30 -4.69
C PHE A 301 -26.16 7.59 -5.79
N THR A 302 -26.13 8.09 -7.04
CA THR A 302 -26.87 7.48 -8.18
C THR A 302 -26.00 6.61 -9.08
N ASP A 303 -24.69 6.82 -9.02
CA ASP A 303 -23.73 6.17 -9.92
C ASP A 303 -22.41 5.95 -9.18
N GLN A 304 -21.65 4.96 -9.62
CA GLN A 304 -20.33 4.64 -9.10
C GLN A 304 -19.49 4.13 -10.25
N VAL A 305 -18.19 3.98 -10.02
CA VAL A 305 -17.29 3.44 -11.03
C VAL A 305 -17.06 1.96 -10.78
N VAL A 306 -17.27 1.14 -11.80
CA VAL A 306 -16.99 -0.30 -11.73
C VAL A 306 -15.52 -0.51 -11.34
N GLY A 307 -15.25 -1.21 -10.24
CA GLY A 307 -13.89 -1.55 -9.81
C GLY A 307 -13.04 -0.37 -9.31
N VAL A 308 -13.66 0.74 -8.90
CA VAL A 308 -13.04 1.83 -8.15
C VAL A 308 -13.95 2.18 -6.97
N TYR A 309 -13.37 2.31 -5.77
CA TYR A 309 -14.15 2.41 -4.55
C TYR A 309 -14.33 3.86 -4.06
N PRO A 310 -15.43 4.15 -3.35
CA PRO A 310 -15.70 5.48 -2.83
C PRO A 310 -14.62 5.98 -1.87
N THR A 311 -14.23 7.24 -2.04
CA THR A 311 -13.27 7.94 -1.18
C THR A 311 -13.79 9.34 -0.80
N GLY A 312 -13.36 9.87 0.34
CA GLY A 312 -13.81 11.16 0.85
C GLY A 312 -12.92 12.32 0.43
N TYR A 313 -13.48 13.54 0.41
CA TYR A 313 -12.74 14.78 0.17
C TYR A 313 -11.86 15.15 1.37
N LEU A 314 -10.55 15.29 1.18
CA LEU A 314 -9.64 15.75 2.23
C LEU A 314 -9.36 17.24 2.06
N ASP A 315 -9.46 17.99 3.16
CA ASP A 315 -8.99 19.36 3.29
C ASP A 315 -8.61 19.56 4.76
N ALA A 316 -7.33 19.38 5.08
CA ALA A 316 -6.84 19.34 6.45
C ALA A 316 -5.42 19.88 6.57
N SER A 317 -5.10 20.44 7.74
CA SER A 317 -3.79 21.04 8.01
C SER A 317 -3.22 20.62 9.36
N THR A 318 -1.89 20.55 9.46
CA THR A 318 -1.15 20.43 10.73
C THR A 318 -0.11 21.52 10.84
N SER A 319 0.16 21.96 12.08
CA SER A 319 1.15 23.00 12.36
C SER A 319 2.08 22.55 13.49
N VAL A 320 3.36 22.86 13.40
CA VAL A 320 4.36 22.62 14.44
C VAL A 320 5.22 23.85 14.68
N LYS A 321 5.56 24.08 15.95
CA LYS A 321 6.58 25.06 16.36
C LYS A 321 7.72 24.34 17.07
N ASP A 322 8.88 24.38 16.48
CA ASP A 322 10.10 23.80 17.00
C ASP A 322 11.00 24.86 17.60
N TYR A 323 11.59 24.53 18.74
CA TYR A 323 12.67 25.28 19.38
C TYR A 323 13.82 24.33 19.61
N TYR A 324 15.02 24.66 19.16
CA TYR A 324 16.17 23.79 19.36
C TYR A 324 17.40 24.55 19.85
N VAL A 325 18.27 23.82 20.53
CA VAL A 325 19.59 24.25 20.95
C VAL A 325 20.58 23.12 20.72
N GLU A 326 21.77 23.46 20.24
CA GLU A 326 22.86 22.52 20.01
C GLU A 326 24.18 23.12 20.49
N ALA A 327 25.07 22.28 20.99
CA ALA A 327 26.38 22.67 21.47
C ALA A 327 27.44 21.66 21.02
N LEU A 328 28.55 22.16 20.52
CA LEU A 328 29.76 21.38 20.23
C LEU A 328 30.85 21.85 21.19
N VAL A 329 31.26 20.97 22.10
CA VAL A 329 32.18 21.29 23.19
C VAL A 329 33.48 20.50 23.01
N PRO A 330 34.60 21.15 22.66
CA PRO A 330 35.91 20.51 22.70
C PRO A 330 36.34 20.33 24.16
N LEU A 331 36.51 19.08 24.58
CA LEU A 331 36.82 18.71 25.97
C LEU A 331 38.33 18.64 26.21
N LEU A 332 39.06 17.96 25.32
CA LEU A 332 40.50 17.73 25.42
C LEU A 332 41.16 17.86 24.04
N SER A 333 42.37 18.39 24.01
CA SER A 333 43.16 18.53 22.78
C SER A 333 44.66 18.47 23.09
N GLY A 334 45.46 17.97 22.15
CA GLY A 334 46.92 18.02 22.21
C GLY A 334 47.58 17.16 23.30
N ILE A 335 46.90 16.13 23.82
CA ILE A 335 47.45 15.19 24.80
C ILE A 335 47.81 13.89 24.08
N LYS A 336 48.86 13.18 24.50
CA LYS A 336 49.25 11.90 23.89
C LYS A 336 48.08 10.91 23.88
N GLY A 337 47.63 10.51 22.68
CA GLY A 337 46.49 9.61 22.46
C GLY A 337 45.13 10.30 22.41
N ILE A 338 45.09 11.63 22.55
CA ILE A 338 43.89 12.46 22.43
C ILE A 338 44.31 13.72 21.68
N ASP A 339 44.31 13.62 20.36
CA ASP A 339 44.54 14.79 19.52
C ASP A 339 43.34 15.76 19.61
N LEU A 340 42.12 15.22 19.62
CA LEU A 340 40.90 15.98 19.91
C LEU A 340 39.81 15.07 20.49
N LEU A 341 39.14 15.52 21.55
CA LEU A 341 37.93 14.90 22.10
C LEU A 341 36.84 15.96 22.18
N GLU A 342 35.72 15.73 21.50
CA GLU A 342 34.57 16.63 21.44
C GLU A 342 33.30 15.91 21.89
N LEU A 343 32.40 16.69 22.48
CA LEU A 343 31.06 16.30 22.83
C LEU A 343 30.07 17.19 22.08
N GLU A 344 29.16 16.57 21.35
CA GLU A 344 28.02 17.22 20.70
C GLU A 344 26.75 16.91 21.50
N LEU A 345 26.04 17.96 21.88
CA LEU A 345 24.77 17.89 22.60
C LEU A 345 23.71 18.64 21.81
N GLY A 346 22.49 18.11 21.76
CA GLY A 346 21.37 18.80 21.14
C GLY A 346 20.06 18.47 21.84
N ALA A 347 19.15 19.43 21.88
CA ALA A 347 17.78 19.24 22.35
C ALA A 347 16.82 20.06 21.49
N ARG A 348 15.64 19.50 21.20
CA ARG A 348 14.57 20.15 20.45
C ARG A 348 13.24 19.89 21.14
N TYR A 349 12.48 20.97 21.35
CA TYR A 349 11.10 20.94 21.83
C TYR A 349 10.17 21.28 20.67
N SER A 350 9.21 20.40 20.42
CA SER A 350 8.27 20.48 19.30
C SER A 350 6.85 20.61 19.84
N ASP A 351 6.19 21.73 19.58
CA ASP A 351 4.80 22.00 19.97
C ASP A 351 3.88 21.81 18.76
N TYR A 352 3.10 20.73 18.78
CA TYR A 352 2.16 20.35 17.72
C TYR A 352 0.75 20.83 18.04
N ASN A 353 -0.06 21.13 17.02
CA ASN A 353 -1.45 21.52 17.21
C ASN A 353 -2.42 20.34 17.36
N GLU A 354 -2.14 19.20 16.73
CA GLU A 354 -3.03 18.02 16.71
C GLU A 354 -2.65 16.94 17.72
N VAL A 355 -1.40 16.92 18.19
CA VAL A 355 -0.88 15.90 19.11
C VAL A 355 -0.09 16.53 20.25
N ASP A 356 0.29 15.72 21.24
CA ASP A 356 1.07 16.19 22.39
C ASP A 356 2.45 16.75 21.96
N SER A 357 2.93 17.76 22.68
CA SER A 357 4.26 18.33 22.47
C SER A 357 5.36 17.32 22.87
N GLU A 358 6.47 17.31 22.13
CA GLU A 358 7.55 16.35 22.33
C GLU A 358 8.91 17.00 22.60
N THR A 359 9.80 16.26 23.28
CA THR A 359 11.20 16.68 23.49
C THR A 359 12.16 15.60 23.00
N THR A 360 12.98 15.96 22.01
CA THR A 360 14.03 15.10 21.43
C THR A 360 15.40 15.60 21.85
N TRP A 361 16.39 14.69 21.90
CA TRP A 361 17.74 15.05 22.31
C TRP A 361 18.79 14.07 21.80
N LYS A 362 20.03 14.56 21.67
CA LYS A 362 21.19 13.78 21.26
C LYS A 362 22.41 14.06 22.13
N ALA A 363 23.24 13.05 22.28
CA ALA A 363 24.56 13.17 22.89
C ALA A 363 25.56 12.29 22.13
N LEU A 364 26.49 12.92 21.42
CA LEU A 364 27.47 12.26 20.55
C LEU A 364 28.90 12.61 20.99
N GLY A 365 29.78 11.62 21.01
CA GLY A 365 31.20 11.78 21.27
C GLY A 365 32.02 11.62 19.99
N ASN A 366 33.02 12.49 19.81
CA ASN A 366 33.98 12.41 18.73
C ASN A 366 35.41 12.43 19.30
N TRP A 367 36.15 11.35 19.12
CA TRP A 367 37.51 11.19 19.63
C TRP A 367 38.49 10.96 18.47
N ARG A 368 39.23 12.00 18.11
CA ARG A 368 40.43 11.89 17.26
C ARG A 368 41.62 11.49 18.14
N VAL A 369 42.04 10.24 18.04
CA VAL A 369 43.18 9.70 18.79
C VAL A 369 44.48 10.32 18.28
N ASN A 370 44.57 10.46 16.95
CA ASN A 370 45.67 11.05 16.18
C ASN A 370 45.18 11.27 14.73
N ASP A 371 46.08 11.65 13.81
CA ASP A 371 45.77 11.95 12.41
C ASP A 371 45.21 10.76 11.60
N TRP A 372 45.37 9.52 12.09
CA TRP A 372 45.01 8.30 11.37
C TRP A 372 43.91 7.47 12.03
N VAL A 373 43.52 7.76 13.27
CA VAL A 373 42.40 7.09 13.98
C VAL A 373 41.44 8.11 14.58
N ARG A 374 40.17 7.97 14.21
CA ARG A 374 39.03 8.68 14.82
C ARG A 374 37.97 7.67 15.24
N ILE A 375 37.39 7.86 16.41
CA ILE A 375 36.28 7.08 16.95
C ILE A 375 35.11 8.03 17.18
N ARG A 376 33.90 7.61 16.84
CA ARG A 376 32.67 8.40 16.98
C ARG A 376 31.52 7.51 17.46
N GLY A 377 30.52 8.11 18.09
CA GLY A 377 29.31 7.38 18.47
C GLY A 377 28.49 8.13 19.51
N GLY A 378 27.33 7.60 19.85
CA GLY A 378 26.47 8.18 20.86
C GLY A 378 25.03 7.71 20.75
N PHE A 379 24.15 8.49 21.37
CA PHE A 379 22.73 8.23 21.46
C PHE A 379 21.91 9.39 20.92
N ASN A 380 20.80 9.06 20.25
CA ASN A 380 19.81 10.02 19.78
C ASN A 380 18.40 9.50 20.06
N ARG A 381 17.55 10.34 20.66
CA ARG A 381 16.11 10.11 20.75
C ARG A 381 15.40 11.09 19.82
N ALA A 382 14.72 10.57 18.81
CA ALA A 382 13.94 11.31 17.84
C ALA A 382 12.45 10.98 17.94
N THR A 383 11.59 11.82 17.35
CA THR A 383 10.16 11.56 17.24
C THR A 383 9.63 11.82 15.84
N ARG A 384 8.51 11.18 15.49
CA ARG A 384 7.74 11.46 14.28
C ARG A 384 6.28 11.69 14.67
N ALA A 385 5.79 12.92 14.45
CA ALA A 385 4.36 13.19 14.57
C ALA A 385 3.56 12.48 13.46
N PRO A 386 2.29 12.12 13.73
CA PRO A 386 1.41 11.57 12.71
C PRO A 386 1.30 12.49 11.49
N ASN A 387 1.26 11.91 10.29
CA ASN A 387 1.02 12.67 9.07
C ASN A 387 -0.48 12.94 8.86
N LEU A 388 -0.80 13.80 7.88
CA LEU A 388 -2.19 14.21 7.59
C LEU A 388 -3.10 13.02 7.22
N GLY A 389 -2.58 12.02 6.50
CA GLY A 389 -3.33 10.81 6.17
C GLY A 389 -3.62 9.95 7.41
N GLU A 390 -2.65 9.82 8.32
CA GLU A 390 -2.83 9.07 9.57
C GLU A 390 -3.89 9.71 10.48
N LEU A 391 -4.00 11.05 10.50
CA LEU A 391 -4.93 11.80 11.35
C LEU A 391 -6.32 12.00 10.74
N PHE A 392 -6.37 12.34 9.45
CA PHE A 392 -7.55 12.93 8.81
C PHE A 392 -8.07 12.17 7.59
N LEU A 393 -7.49 11.01 7.26
CA LEU A 393 -8.01 10.17 6.19
C LEU A 393 -9.51 9.93 6.40
N ASN A 394 -10.32 10.41 5.46
CA ASN A 394 -11.74 10.10 5.49
C ASN A 394 -11.94 8.60 5.27
N PRO A 395 -13.03 8.02 5.79
CA PRO A 395 -13.37 6.63 5.53
C PRO A 395 -13.24 6.33 4.04
N GLN A 396 -12.48 5.31 3.68
CA GLN A 396 -12.36 4.84 2.31
C GLN A 396 -12.49 3.34 2.29
N GLU A 397 -13.22 2.85 1.29
CA GLU A 397 -13.36 1.41 1.10
C GLU A 397 -12.16 0.89 0.30
N VAL A 398 -11.52 -0.14 0.82
CA VAL A 398 -10.35 -0.77 0.21
C VAL A 398 -10.58 -2.26 0.11
N PHE A 399 -10.24 -2.80 -1.05
CA PHE A 399 -10.19 -4.24 -1.29
C PHE A 399 -8.78 -4.75 -0.95
N THR A 400 -8.68 -5.64 0.03
CA THR A 400 -7.39 -6.16 0.51
C THR A 400 -7.41 -7.67 0.68
N GLY A 401 -6.24 -8.28 0.90
CA GLY A 401 -6.16 -9.66 1.35
C GLY A 401 -6.84 -9.78 2.72
N GLY A 402 -7.81 -10.68 2.84
CA GLY A 402 -8.74 -10.86 3.97
C GLY A 402 -8.13 -11.45 5.23
N GLY A 403 -6.93 -10.99 5.58
CA GLY A 403 -6.16 -11.50 6.70
C GLY A 403 -5.55 -12.87 6.43
N SER A 404 -4.71 -13.30 7.37
CA SER A 404 -3.99 -14.58 7.29
C SER A 404 -4.88 -15.75 7.69
N PHE A 405 -6.01 -15.47 8.37
CA PHE A 405 -6.83 -16.47 9.04
C PHE A 405 -8.24 -16.65 8.46
N GLY A 406 -8.72 -15.72 7.61
CA GLY A 406 -10.06 -15.76 7.02
C GLY A 406 -11.18 -15.35 7.97
N ASP A 407 -12.41 -15.81 7.73
CA ASP A 407 -13.58 -15.47 8.56
C ASP A 407 -13.56 -16.24 9.90
N PRO A 408 -13.43 -15.57 11.06
CA PRO A 408 -13.40 -16.22 12.37
C PRO A 408 -14.73 -16.88 12.78
N CYS A 409 -15.86 -16.49 12.18
CA CYS A 409 -17.15 -17.12 12.45
C CYS A 409 -17.39 -18.40 11.65
N SER A 410 -16.52 -18.71 10.69
CA SER A 410 -16.59 -19.96 9.92
C SER A 410 -16.42 -21.18 10.84
N PRO A 411 -17.24 -22.24 10.68
CA PRO A 411 -17.01 -23.51 11.37
C PRO A 411 -15.68 -24.16 11.01
N ARG A 412 -15.04 -23.73 9.90
CA ARG A 412 -13.72 -24.18 9.44
C ARG A 412 -12.62 -23.11 9.61
N ALA A 413 -12.85 -22.09 10.43
CA ALA A 413 -11.87 -21.03 10.65
C ALA A 413 -10.53 -21.61 11.17
N ASN A 414 -9.42 -21.26 10.51
CA ASN A 414 -8.06 -21.60 10.97
C ASN A 414 -7.46 -20.45 11.82
N ALA A 415 -8.30 -19.51 12.26
CA ALA A 415 -7.90 -18.46 13.18
C ALA A 415 -7.70 -19.04 14.59
N PRO A 416 -6.62 -18.68 15.29
CA PRO A 416 -6.39 -19.17 16.65
C PRO A 416 -7.32 -18.49 17.69
N TYR A 417 -8.24 -17.65 17.20
CA TYR A 417 -9.36 -17.01 17.91
C TYR A 417 -10.69 -17.23 17.16
N GLY A 418 -10.77 -18.23 16.27
CA GLY A 418 -11.96 -18.53 15.46
C GLY A 418 -12.88 -19.59 16.08
N ALA A 419 -14.08 -19.75 15.50
CA ALA A 419 -15.10 -20.74 15.85
C ALA A 419 -14.87 -22.14 15.23
N GLY A 420 -13.68 -22.38 14.67
CA GLY A 420 -13.31 -23.64 14.03
C GLY A 420 -13.41 -24.84 14.97
N GLY A 421 -13.98 -25.96 14.54
CA GLY A 421 -14.02 -27.21 15.32
C GLY A 421 -14.98 -27.22 16.51
N THR A 422 -15.95 -26.30 16.56
CA THR A 422 -16.99 -26.25 17.62
C THR A 422 -18.03 -27.36 17.49
N SER A 423 -18.63 -27.79 18.62
CA SER A 423 -19.57 -28.93 18.66
C SER A 423 -20.90 -28.71 17.92
N LEU A 424 -21.22 -27.46 17.55
CA LEU A 424 -22.39 -27.08 16.75
C LEU A 424 -22.09 -26.94 15.25
N ALA A 425 -20.82 -27.04 14.82
CA ALA A 425 -20.43 -26.97 13.42
C ALA A 425 -20.86 -28.25 12.67
N ILE A 426 -22.12 -28.35 12.29
CA ILE A 426 -22.52 -29.25 11.21
C ILE A 426 -21.99 -28.60 9.95
N ASP A 427 -20.89 -29.13 9.42
CA ASP A 427 -20.52 -28.87 8.04
C ASP A 427 -21.69 -29.33 7.14
N PRO A 428 -22.41 -28.41 6.47
CA PRO A 428 -23.55 -28.80 5.67
C PRO A 428 -23.14 -29.48 4.35
N VAL A 429 -21.85 -29.51 4.00
CA VAL A 429 -21.31 -30.11 2.77
C VAL A 429 -20.04 -30.92 3.08
N ILE A 430 -20.19 -32.10 3.69
CA ILE A 430 -19.11 -33.10 3.66
C ILE A 430 -19.13 -33.72 2.25
N GLY A 431 -18.37 -33.13 1.32
CA GLY A 431 -17.92 -33.88 0.15
C GLY A 431 -17.21 -35.16 0.64
N PRO A 432 -17.30 -36.29 -0.08
CA PRO A 432 -16.72 -37.56 0.37
C PRO A 432 -15.20 -37.52 0.65
N ASP A 433 -14.51 -36.46 0.21
CA ASP A 433 -13.08 -36.23 0.38
C ASP A 433 -12.72 -35.06 1.34
N GLU A 434 -13.69 -34.45 2.04
CA GLU A 434 -13.44 -33.32 2.94
C GLU A 434 -13.13 -33.74 4.38
N ALA A 435 -12.12 -33.11 4.97
CA ALA A 435 -11.76 -33.31 6.37
C ALA A 435 -12.77 -32.60 7.31
N PRO A 436 -13.14 -33.21 8.45
CA PRO A 436 -14.06 -32.59 9.39
C PRO A 436 -13.44 -31.30 9.98
N PRO A 437 -14.26 -30.30 10.33
CA PRO A 437 -13.77 -29.10 10.99
C PRO A 437 -13.00 -29.42 12.27
N ALA A 438 -11.87 -28.75 12.47
CA ALA A 438 -10.98 -28.95 13.60
C ALA A 438 -10.61 -27.61 14.26
N LEU A 439 -10.24 -27.65 15.54
CA LEU A 439 -9.70 -26.49 16.23
C LEU A 439 -8.40 -26.04 15.55
N ALA A 440 -8.27 -24.74 15.32
CA ALA A 440 -7.02 -24.14 14.86
C ALA A 440 -5.88 -24.36 15.87
N ALA A 441 -4.63 -24.33 15.40
CA ALA A 441 -3.49 -24.38 16.30
C ALA A 441 -3.56 -23.22 17.31
N GLY A 442 -3.26 -23.49 18.58
CA GLY A 442 -3.33 -22.50 19.66
C GLY A 442 -4.74 -22.17 20.16
N GLN A 443 -5.79 -22.64 19.50
CA GLN A 443 -7.18 -22.44 19.94
C GLN A 443 -7.61 -23.53 20.94
N THR A 444 -8.54 -23.16 21.83
CA THR A 444 -9.18 -24.07 22.80
C THR A 444 -10.65 -24.27 22.46
N GLN A 445 -11.25 -25.38 22.90
CA GLN A 445 -12.68 -25.61 22.72
C GLN A 445 -13.52 -24.47 23.31
N ALA A 446 -13.20 -24.03 24.53
CA ALA A 446 -13.90 -22.92 25.18
C ALA A 446 -13.77 -21.59 24.41
N GLY A 447 -12.59 -21.29 23.86
CA GLY A 447 -12.36 -20.12 23.02
C GLY A 447 -13.12 -20.18 21.68
N ALA A 448 -13.19 -21.35 21.07
CA ALA A 448 -13.95 -21.56 19.85
C ALA A 448 -15.46 -21.44 20.09
N ASP A 449 -15.98 -22.04 21.17
CA ASP A 449 -17.38 -21.93 21.58
C ASP A 449 -17.74 -20.46 21.94
N SER A 450 -16.82 -19.74 22.61
CA SER A 450 -16.94 -18.30 22.87
C SER A 450 -17.09 -17.50 21.58
N THR A 451 -16.23 -17.76 20.59
CA THR A 451 -16.25 -17.08 19.30
C THR A 451 -17.58 -17.32 18.59
N LEU A 452 -18.07 -18.56 18.58
CA LEU A 452 -19.35 -18.90 18.00
C LEU A 452 -20.51 -18.12 18.64
N LEU A 453 -20.52 -17.99 19.97
CA LEU A 453 -21.54 -17.21 20.69
C LEU A 453 -21.52 -15.73 20.29
N ILE A 454 -20.33 -15.13 20.17
CA ILE A 454 -20.17 -13.73 19.73
C ILE A 454 -20.66 -13.56 18.29
N CYS A 455 -20.29 -14.49 17.39
CA CYS A 455 -20.75 -14.51 16.01
C CYS A 455 -22.28 -14.58 15.91
N GLN A 456 -22.91 -15.47 16.67
CA GLN A 456 -24.38 -15.56 16.74
C GLN A 456 -24.99 -14.25 17.24
N ALA A 457 -24.42 -13.63 18.26
CA ALA A 457 -24.89 -12.35 18.78
C ALA A 457 -24.80 -11.23 17.72
N LEU A 458 -23.70 -11.15 16.96
CA LEU A 458 -23.54 -10.21 15.84
C LEU A 458 -24.58 -10.43 14.73
N MET A 459 -24.99 -11.69 14.52
CA MET A 459 -26.02 -12.08 13.54
C MET A 459 -27.46 -11.93 14.05
N GLY A 460 -27.68 -11.30 15.21
CA GLY A 460 -29.02 -11.08 15.77
C GLY A 460 -29.52 -12.17 16.73
N GLY A 461 -28.62 -13.04 17.20
CA GLY A 461 -28.87 -14.09 18.19
C GLY A 461 -28.89 -15.51 17.60
N PRO A 462 -28.82 -16.55 18.45
CA PRO A 462 -28.69 -17.96 18.02
C PRO A 462 -29.85 -18.48 17.17
N ASP A 463 -31.06 -17.94 17.36
CA ASP A 463 -32.26 -18.33 16.62
C ASP A 463 -32.57 -17.41 15.43
N SER A 464 -31.64 -16.51 15.07
CA SER A 464 -31.87 -15.56 13.98
C SER A 464 -31.86 -16.23 12.61
N PHE A 465 -32.55 -15.63 11.65
CA PHE A 465 -32.53 -16.09 10.26
C PHE A 465 -31.10 -16.10 9.70
N ALA A 466 -30.27 -15.09 10.00
CA ALA A 466 -28.88 -15.06 9.58
C ALA A 466 -28.04 -16.23 10.11
N VAL A 467 -28.21 -16.62 11.38
CA VAL A 467 -27.50 -17.80 11.93
C VAL A 467 -27.91 -19.07 11.19
N GLN A 468 -29.21 -19.23 10.92
CA GLN A 468 -29.73 -20.37 10.16
C GLN A 468 -29.23 -20.36 8.71
N GLN A 469 -29.21 -19.20 8.05
CA GLN A 469 -28.67 -19.05 6.71
C GLN A 469 -27.18 -19.36 6.67
N TYR A 470 -26.40 -18.79 7.57
CA TYR A 470 -24.95 -18.96 7.57
C TYR A 470 -24.54 -20.40 7.89
N TYR A 471 -24.98 -20.97 9.02
CA TYR A 471 -24.51 -22.28 9.46
C TYR A 471 -25.29 -23.47 8.88
N ASN A 472 -26.55 -23.32 8.49
CA ASN A 472 -27.44 -24.46 8.22
C ASN A 472 -27.98 -24.54 6.77
N SER A 473 -27.71 -23.55 5.90
CA SER A 473 -28.29 -23.52 4.55
C SER A 473 -27.51 -24.30 3.48
N GLY A 474 -26.33 -24.86 3.80
CA GLY A 474 -25.46 -25.46 2.79
C GLY A 474 -24.78 -24.44 1.86
N SER A 475 -24.89 -23.15 2.15
CA SER A 475 -24.19 -22.12 1.39
C SER A 475 -22.67 -22.21 1.56
N ASP A 476 -21.92 -21.98 0.48
CA ASP A 476 -20.45 -21.93 0.48
C ASP A 476 -19.87 -20.91 1.49
N PHE A 477 -20.68 -19.97 1.98
CA PHE A 477 -20.27 -18.94 2.95
C PHE A 477 -19.73 -19.54 4.27
N ALA A 478 -20.35 -20.61 4.78
CA ALA A 478 -19.84 -21.32 5.96
C ALA A 478 -18.71 -22.32 5.66
N ASN A 479 -18.42 -22.56 4.38
CA ASN A 479 -17.39 -23.50 3.94
C ASN A 479 -16.07 -22.83 3.56
N GLN A 480 -15.97 -21.50 3.68
CA GLN A 480 -14.71 -20.77 3.58
C GLN A 480 -13.80 -21.21 4.75
N GLY A 481 -13.01 -22.27 4.53
CA GLY A 481 -11.90 -22.69 5.39
C GLY A 481 -10.76 -21.68 5.30
N GLY A 482 -9.99 -21.52 6.39
CA GLY A 482 -9.04 -20.42 6.52
C GLY A 482 -7.97 -20.29 5.41
N GLY A 483 -7.69 -19.04 5.02
CA GLY A 483 -6.54 -18.63 4.17
C GLY A 483 -6.93 -17.77 2.97
N GLY A 484 -6.44 -16.52 2.93
CA GLY A 484 -6.26 -15.71 1.71
C GLY A 484 -7.48 -15.38 0.85
N GLY A 485 -8.69 -15.33 1.41
CA GLY A 485 -9.84 -14.72 0.73
C GLY A 485 -9.66 -13.20 0.62
N PHE A 486 -10.42 -12.52 -0.23
CA PHE A 486 -10.43 -11.06 -0.24
C PHE A 486 -11.37 -10.52 0.85
N ALA A 487 -11.03 -9.38 1.45
CA ALA A 487 -11.93 -8.68 2.37
C ALA A 487 -12.07 -7.20 1.99
N TRP A 488 -13.27 -6.71 2.24
CA TRP A 488 -13.59 -5.30 2.20
C TRP A 488 -13.27 -4.68 3.56
N VAL A 489 -12.52 -3.59 3.53
CA VAL A 489 -12.20 -2.83 4.74
C VAL A 489 -12.53 -1.37 4.53
N MET A 490 -13.03 -0.72 5.58
CA MET A 490 -13.13 0.73 5.66
C MET A 490 -11.89 1.21 6.41
N GLN A 491 -11.02 1.96 5.75
CA GLN A 491 -9.85 2.58 6.41
C GLN A 491 -10.15 4.03 6.72
N GLU A 492 -9.78 4.49 7.91
CA GLU A 492 -9.96 5.88 8.34
C GLU A 492 -8.78 6.39 9.19
N GLY A 493 -8.63 7.70 9.21
CA GLY A 493 -7.66 8.39 10.05
C GLY A 493 -8.07 8.35 11.52
N ASN A 494 -7.10 8.60 12.40
CA ASN A 494 -7.31 8.62 13.84
C ASN A 494 -6.68 9.87 14.45
N ARG A 495 -7.50 10.76 14.99
CA ARG A 495 -7.03 11.99 15.66
C ARG A 495 -6.55 11.77 17.09
N SER A 496 -6.63 10.56 17.62
CA SER A 496 -6.12 10.22 18.96
C SER A 496 -4.69 9.67 18.94
N LEU A 497 -4.00 9.77 17.80
CA LEU A 497 -2.63 9.31 17.67
C LEU A 497 -1.65 10.19 18.46
N THR A 498 -0.57 9.59 18.92
CA THR A 498 0.57 10.28 19.52
C THR A 498 1.79 10.18 18.61
N SER A 499 2.82 10.99 18.87
CA SER A 499 4.08 10.90 18.15
C SER A 499 4.78 9.55 18.40
N GLU A 500 5.39 8.99 17.37
CA GLU A 500 6.27 7.82 17.48
C GLU A 500 7.61 8.25 18.09
N THR A 501 8.25 7.37 18.87
CA THR A 501 9.59 7.62 19.43
C THR A 501 10.60 6.63 18.86
N ALA A 502 11.76 7.13 18.44
CA ALA A 502 12.86 6.34 17.93
C ALA A 502 14.12 6.56 18.76
N ASP A 503 14.66 5.48 19.31
CA ASP A 503 15.94 5.46 20.01
C ASP A 503 17.03 4.90 19.09
N THR A 504 18.16 5.59 19.00
CA THR A 504 19.25 5.21 18.11
C THR A 504 20.59 5.24 18.83
N TRP A 505 21.30 4.12 18.74
CA TRP A 505 22.70 3.99 19.16
C TRP A 505 23.61 3.88 17.95
N THR A 506 24.71 4.63 17.96
CA THR A 506 25.75 4.52 16.93
C THR A 506 27.13 4.38 17.55
N PHE A 507 27.98 3.58 16.92
CA PHE A 507 29.39 3.47 17.30
C PHE A 507 30.23 3.16 16.07
N GLY A 508 31.24 3.97 15.79
CA GLY A 508 32.05 3.80 14.60
C GLY A 508 33.45 4.36 14.69
N GLY A 509 34.24 4.03 13.69
CA GLY A 509 35.64 4.42 13.57
C GLY A 509 36.01 4.78 12.14
N VAL A 510 36.92 5.72 12.02
CA VAL A 510 37.55 6.13 10.76
C VAL A 510 39.05 5.93 10.89
N LEU A 511 39.60 5.21 9.92
CA LEU A 511 41.03 4.99 9.76
C LEU A 511 41.48 5.71 8.50
N SER A 512 42.35 6.71 8.66
CA SER A 512 43.09 7.30 7.52
C SER A 512 44.47 6.70 7.49
N SER A 513 45.06 6.48 6.32
CA SER A 513 46.37 5.83 6.26
C SER A 513 47.49 6.68 6.87
N PRO A 514 48.31 6.14 7.79
CA PRO A 514 49.48 6.83 8.32
C PRO A 514 50.73 6.66 7.45
N TRP A 515 50.65 5.89 6.35
CA TRP A 515 51.82 5.50 5.57
C TRP A 515 52.02 6.37 4.34
N ASP A 516 53.21 6.94 4.19
CA ASP A 516 53.61 7.76 3.04
C ASP A 516 54.03 6.94 1.81
N SER A 517 53.40 5.77 1.61
CA SER A 517 53.63 4.95 0.42
C SER A 517 52.67 5.39 -0.69
N PRO A 518 53.09 5.42 -1.97
CA PRO A 518 52.21 5.69 -3.10
C PRO A 518 50.94 4.83 -3.11
N TRP A 519 51.05 3.62 -2.58
CA TRP A 519 49.94 2.67 -2.50
C TRP A 519 48.98 2.92 -1.34
N LEU A 520 49.41 3.59 -0.28
CA LEU A 520 48.66 3.61 0.98
C LEU A 520 48.26 5.00 1.43
N ARG A 521 48.98 6.08 1.06
CA ARG A 521 48.78 7.42 1.65
C ARG A 521 47.37 8.01 1.48
N SER A 522 46.60 7.54 0.51
CA SER A 522 45.23 8.01 0.25
C SER A 522 44.16 6.94 0.57
N LEU A 523 44.51 5.92 1.35
CA LEU A 523 43.55 4.93 1.84
C LEU A 523 42.80 5.48 3.06
N THR A 524 41.48 5.42 3.02
CA THR A 524 40.60 5.70 4.16
C THR A 524 39.60 4.55 4.31
N ALA A 525 39.37 4.11 5.55
CA ALA A 525 38.37 3.10 5.88
C ALA A 525 37.45 3.59 7.01
N THR A 526 36.18 3.19 6.96
CA THR A 526 35.18 3.45 8.00
C THR A 526 34.48 2.15 8.37
N LEU A 527 34.11 2.04 9.64
CA LEU A 527 33.26 0.98 10.17
C LEU A 527 32.31 1.62 11.17
N ASP A 528 31.01 1.57 10.92
CA ASP A 528 30.00 2.20 11.75
C ASP A 528 28.90 1.17 12.08
N TYR A 529 28.64 0.94 13.37
CA TYR A 529 27.52 0.16 13.88
C TYR A 529 26.35 1.07 14.17
N TYR A 530 25.15 0.64 13.81
CA TYR A 530 23.89 1.28 14.16
C TYR A 530 22.92 0.28 14.80
N ASN A 531 22.11 0.78 15.71
CA ASN A 531 20.95 0.11 16.27
C ASN A 531 19.84 1.14 16.43
N VAL A 532 18.67 0.85 15.85
CA VAL A 532 17.49 1.72 15.85
C VAL A 532 16.31 0.92 16.35
N GLU A 533 15.60 1.47 17.33
CA GLU A 533 14.39 0.91 17.92
C GLU A 533 13.28 1.95 17.87
N ILE A 534 12.15 1.59 17.30
CA ILE A 534 10.94 2.41 17.22
C ILE A 534 9.83 1.65 17.94
N GLU A 535 9.39 2.21 19.05
CA GLU A 535 8.22 1.73 19.79
C GLU A 535 7.00 2.58 19.44
N ASP A 536 5.81 1.99 19.59
CA ASP A 536 4.53 2.66 19.36
C ASP A 536 4.42 3.31 17.96
N ALA A 537 5.04 2.67 16.96
CA ALA A 537 4.95 3.06 15.57
C ALA A 537 3.48 3.07 15.12
N ILE A 538 3.10 4.14 14.44
CA ILE A 538 1.78 4.38 13.88
C ILE A 538 1.62 3.47 12.68
N MET A 539 0.73 2.51 12.81
CA MET A 539 0.41 1.60 11.72
C MET A 539 -1.09 1.38 11.65
N LEU A 540 -1.59 1.19 10.42
CA LEU A 540 -2.97 0.77 10.21
C LEU A 540 -3.19 -0.56 10.93
N THR A 541 -4.25 -0.63 11.74
CA THR A 541 -4.65 -1.86 12.42
C THR A 541 -4.94 -2.96 11.39
N SER A 542 -4.37 -4.15 11.55
CA SER A 542 -4.64 -5.27 10.64
C SER A 542 -6.03 -5.85 10.87
N ILE A 543 -6.63 -6.44 9.82
CA ILE A 543 -7.91 -7.17 9.93
C ILE A 543 -7.84 -8.23 11.04
N ASN A 544 -6.74 -8.99 11.07
CA ASN A 544 -6.52 -10.01 12.09
C ASN A 544 -6.54 -9.43 13.50
N ASN A 545 -5.99 -8.22 13.70
CA ASN A 545 -5.98 -7.55 15.01
C ASN A 545 -7.37 -7.05 15.39
N SER A 546 -8.12 -6.44 14.45
CA SER A 546 -9.51 -6.04 14.69
C SER A 546 -10.40 -7.23 15.02
N GLN A 547 -10.26 -8.34 14.29
CA GLN A 547 -10.98 -9.59 14.59
C GLN A 547 -10.58 -10.17 15.95
N PHE A 548 -9.29 -10.21 16.28
CA PHE A 548 -8.82 -10.68 17.58
C PHE A 548 -9.39 -9.83 18.74
N ASN A 549 -9.46 -8.52 18.58
CA ASN A 549 -10.05 -7.63 19.59
C ASN A 549 -11.54 -7.91 19.85
N CYS A 550 -12.27 -8.44 18.86
CA CYS A 550 -13.64 -8.88 19.04
C CYS A 550 -13.75 -10.30 19.61
N PHE A 551 -13.06 -11.27 19.00
CA PHE A 551 -13.30 -12.70 19.25
C PHE A 551 -12.30 -13.35 20.23
N GLY A 552 -11.06 -12.85 20.25
CA GLY A 552 -9.94 -13.45 20.98
C GLY A 552 -9.55 -12.76 22.28
N ALA A 553 -9.84 -11.45 22.43
CA ALA A 553 -9.40 -10.66 23.58
C ALA A 553 -10.08 -11.07 24.89
N ASN A 554 -11.35 -11.50 24.85
CA ASN A 554 -12.11 -11.95 26.01
C ASN A 554 -12.92 -13.20 25.66
N GLN A 555 -12.89 -14.21 26.53
CA GLN A 555 -13.74 -15.39 26.39
C GLN A 555 -15.09 -15.18 27.08
N VAL A 556 -16.18 -15.52 26.40
CA VAL A 556 -17.54 -15.54 26.92
C VAL A 556 -18.06 -16.98 27.00
N SER A 557 -18.98 -17.23 27.91
CA SER A 557 -19.53 -18.57 28.14
C SER A 557 -21.04 -18.65 27.96
N THR A 558 -21.72 -17.51 27.92
CA THR A 558 -23.18 -17.42 27.81
C THR A 558 -23.63 -16.47 26.68
N PRO A 559 -24.82 -16.67 26.10
CA PRO A 559 -25.36 -15.74 25.10
C PRO A 559 -25.52 -14.30 25.61
N ALA A 560 -25.77 -14.10 26.91
CA ALA A 560 -25.89 -12.77 27.50
C ALA A 560 -24.53 -12.05 27.55
N GLU A 561 -23.47 -12.74 27.94
CA GLU A 561 -22.10 -12.21 27.87
C GLU A 561 -21.68 -11.94 26.43
N ALA A 562 -22.04 -12.83 25.50
CA ALA A 562 -21.76 -12.65 24.08
C ALA A 562 -22.47 -11.43 23.47
N ALA A 563 -23.71 -11.13 23.88
CA ALA A 563 -24.41 -9.93 23.46
C ALA A 563 -23.71 -8.64 23.95
N ILE A 564 -23.14 -8.65 25.16
CA ILE A 564 -22.33 -7.54 25.68
C ILE A 564 -21.03 -7.42 24.89
N ALA A 565 -20.35 -8.53 24.61
CA ALA A 565 -19.12 -8.55 23.81
C ALA A 565 -19.37 -8.06 22.38
N ALA A 566 -20.44 -8.50 21.73
CA ALA A 566 -20.84 -8.04 20.39
C ALA A 566 -21.13 -6.53 20.34
N ALA A 567 -21.61 -5.94 21.45
CA ALA A 567 -21.82 -4.50 21.58
C ALA A 567 -20.54 -3.71 21.93
N SER A 568 -19.42 -4.38 22.20
CA SER A 568 -18.14 -3.71 22.48
C SER A 568 -17.59 -3.01 21.24
N GLN A 569 -16.79 -1.96 21.46
CA GLN A 569 -16.17 -1.22 20.36
C GLN A 569 -15.37 -2.13 19.41
N GLY A 570 -14.64 -3.11 19.93
CA GLY A 570 -13.87 -4.05 19.11
C GLY A 570 -14.75 -4.87 18.15
N CYS A 571 -15.93 -5.31 18.59
CA CYS A 571 -16.85 -6.05 17.73
C CYS A 571 -17.68 -5.16 16.80
N GLN A 572 -17.88 -3.88 17.12
CA GLN A 572 -18.51 -2.93 16.20
C GLN A 572 -17.63 -2.64 14.97
N LEU A 573 -16.31 -2.85 15.05
CA LEU A 573 -15.39 -2.72 13.91
C LEU A 573 -15.43 -3.92 12.95
N VAL A 574 -16.03 -5.04 13.34
CA VAL A 574 -16.16 -6.27 12.51
C VAL A 574 -17.64 -6.67 12.35
N PRO A 575 -18.48 -5.81 11.75
CA PRO A 575 -19.92 -6.03 11.69
C PRO A 575 -20.31 -7.20 10.77
N ARG A 576 -21.52 -7.74 10.96
CA ARG A 576 -22.11 -8.80 10.13
C ARG A 576 -23.53 -8.46 9.67
N ASP A 577 -23.90 -8.92 8.48
CA ASP A 577 -25.25 -8.74 7.93
C ASP A 577 -26.25 -9.63 8.70
N GLN A 578 -27.30 -9.04 9.26
CA GLN A 578 -28.30 -9.74 10.07
C GLN A 578 -29.34 -10.53 9.25
N ARG A 579 -29.25 -10.54 7.92
CA ARG A 579 -30.09 -11.32 7.00
C ARG A 579 -29.35 -12.54 6.46
N SER A 580 -28.08 -12.40 6.08
CA SER A 580 -27.28 -13.48 5.50
C SER A 580 -26.22 -14.07 6.44
N GLY A 581 -25.83 -13.33 7.47
CA GLY A 581 -24.72 -13.70 8.36
C GLY A 581 -23.34 -13.43 7.76
N GLN A 582 -23.24 -12.82 6.57
CA GLN A 582 -21.95 -12.50 5.95
C GLN A 582 -21.20 -11.40 6.71
N ALA A 583 -19.87 -11.43 6.64
CA ALA A 583 -19.03 -10.33 7.11
C ALA A 583 -19.31 -9.06 6.27
N LEU A 584 -19.46 -7.94 6.96
CA LEU A 584 -19.49 -6.61 6.35
C LEU A 584 -18.10 -5.98 6.41
N ASN A 585 -17.97 -4.77 5.87
CA ASN A 585 -16.68 -4.09 5.81
C ASN A 585 -16.09 -3.93 7.21
N THR A 586 -14.86 -4.42 7.40
CA THR A 586 -14.15 -4.25 8.67
C THR A 586 -13.57 -2.85 8.74
N SER A 587 -13.86 -2.11 9.81
CA SER A 587 -13.30 -0.78 10.03
C SER A 587 -11.89 -0.87 10.63
N LEU A 588 -10.93 -0.25 9.97
CA LEU A 588 -9.52 -0.18 10.35
C LEU A 588 -9.12 1.28 10.53
N SER A 589 -8.44 1.58 11.63
CA SER A 589 -7.87 2.89 11.88
C SER A 589 -6.41 2.78 12.27
N TYR A 590 -5.68 3.89 12.12
CA TYR A 590 -4.29 3.99 12.55
C TYR A 590 -4.20 3.96 14.07
N GLY A 591 -3.16 3.29 14.60
CA GLY A 591 -2.86 3.26 16.02
C GLY A 591 -1.36 3.19 16.29
N ASN A 592 -0.94 3.72 17.44
CA ASN A 592 0.38 3.56 18.02
C ASN A 592 0.50 2.15 18.62
N GLN A 593 0.97 1.18 17.84
CA GLN A 593 0.90 -0.24 18.23
C GLN A 593 2.01 -1.12 17.65
N ALA A 594 2.75 -0.64 16.65
CA ALA A 594 3.77 -1.42 15.98
C ALA A 594 5.16 -1.21 16.60
N THR A 595 6.01 -2.21 16.45
CA THR A 595 7.41 -2.18 16.89
C THR A 595 8.30 -2.44 15.68
N ILE A 596 9.34 -1.63 15.51
CA ILE A 596 10.32 -1.76 14.43
C ILE A 596 11.72 -1.67 15.04
N GLU A 597 12.54 -2.70 14.84
CA GLU A 597 13.93 -2.75 15.29
C GLU A 597 14.83 -3.03 14.08
N THR A 598 15.97 -2.35 13.99
CA THR A 598 16.99 -2.68 13.00
C THR A 598 18.38 -2.41 13.51
N SER A 599 19.33 -3.31 13.22
CA SER A 599 20.73 -3.11 13.53
C SER A 599 21.64 -3.65 12.43
N GLY A 600 22.82 -3.07 12.30
CA GLY A 600 23.74 -3.42 11.23
C GLY A 600 25.09 -2.72 11.32
N LEU A 601 25.91 -2.98 10.31
CA LEU A 601 27.23 -2.40 10.12
C LEU A 601 27.33 -1.75 8.74
N ASP A 602 27.83 -0.53 8.70
CA ASP A 602 28.25 0.13 7.47
C ASP A 602 29.77 0.17 7.39
N VAL A 603 30.31 -0.27 6.26
CA VAL A 603 31.74 -0.32 5.96
C VAL A 603 32.01 0.52 4.73
N GLY A 604 32.96 1.44 4.84
CA GLY A 604 33.43 2.26 3.72
C GLY A 604 34.92 2.08 3.53
N VAL A 605 35.38 1.95 2.28
CA VAL A 605 36.79 1.95 1.92
C VAL A 605 36.98 2.82 0.70
N ASN A 606 37.86 3.81 0.79
CA ASN A 606 38.22 4.70 -0.30
C ASN A 606 39.73 4.65 -0.52
N TRP A 607 40.13 4.61 -1.77
CA TRP A 607 41.53 4.60 -2.18
C TRP A 607 41.71 5.44 -3.43
N PHE A 608 42.81 6.17 -3.48
CA PHE A 608 43.21 6.95 -4.64
C PHE A 608 44.69 6.71 -4.94
N GLY A 609 45.00 6.44 -6.19
CA GLY A 609 46.36 6.20 -6.66
C GLY A 609 46.71 7.09 -7.85
N ASP A 610 47.90 7.67 -7.80
CA ASP A 610 48.54 8.28 -8.97
C ASP A 610 49.24 7.20 -9.78
N LEU A 611 48.82 6.99 -11.02
CA LEU A 611 49.34 5.90 -11.84
C LEU A 611 50.75 6.20 -12.38
N ASP A 612 51.15 7.47 -12.44
CA ASP A 612 52.48 7.84 -12.89
C ASP A 612 53.50 7.43 -11.83
N GLU A 613 53.16 7.70 -10.56
CA GLU A 613 53.99 7.29 -9.43
C GLU A 613 53.97 5.78 -9.17
N LEU A 614 52.82 5.12 -9.36
CA LEU A 614 52.68 3.68 -9.11
C LEU A 614 53.30 2.81 -10.21
N PHE A 615 53.12 3.21 -11.47
CA PHE A 615 53.41 2.37 -12.64
C PHE A 615 54.05 3.11 -13.82
N GLY A 616 54.28 4.43 -13.74
CA GLY A 616 54.73 5.24 -14.87
C GLY A 616 53.68 5.39 -15.98
N LEU A 617 52.39 5.32 -15.62
CA LEU A 617 51.26 5.46 -16.54
C LEU A 617 50.51 6.78 -16.29
N PRO A 618 49.99 7.46 -17.33
CA PRO A 618 49.29 8.73 -17.11
C PRO A 618 47.93 8.55 -16.43
N GLY A 619 47.59 9.53 -15.57
CA GLY A 619 46.28 9.66 -14.93
C GLY A 619 46.23 9.08 -13.51
N ASN A 620 45.02 9.01 -12.96
CA ASN A 620 44.76 8.57 -11.60
C ASN A 620 43.66 7.50 -11.57
N LEU A 621 43.72 6.64 -10.57
CA LEU A 621 42.73 5.60 -10.30
C LEU A 621 42.11 5.83 -8.93
N GLY A 622 40.78 5.98 -8.89
CA GLY A 622 40.00 6.03 -7.67
C GLY A 622 39.22 4.74 -7.50
N LEU A 623 39.26 4.16 -6.30
CA LEU A 623 38.46 3.02 -5.89
C LEU A 623 37.64 3.42 -4.66
N SER A 624 36.35 3.15 -4.70
CA SER A 624 35.46 3.29 -3.55
C SER A 624 34.65 2.02 -3.39
N PHE A 625 34.51 1.55 -2.17
CA PHE A 625 33.72 0.38 -1.82
C PHE A 625 32.92 0.70 -0.58
N ASN A 626 31.61 0.48 -0.63
CA ASN A 626 30.71 0.60 0.50
C ASN A 626 29.93 -0.70 0.65
N ALA A 627 29.79 -1.16 1.88
CA ALA A 627 28.99 -2.32 2.22
C ALA A 627 28.09 -1.98 3.41
N THR A 628 26.81 -2.28 3.30
CA THR A 628 25.88 -2.30 4.42
C THR A 628 25.60 -3.76 4.74
N ILE A 629 25.79 -4.16 5.99
CA ILE A 629 25.57 -5.51 6.51
C ILE A 629 24.44 -5.41 7.52
N LEU A 630 23.38 -6.17 7.30
CA LEU A 630 22.21 -6.19 8.16
C LEU A 630 22.35 -7.33 9.19
N ASN A 631 22.27 -7.02 10.47
CA ASN A 631 22.24 -8.04 11.51
C ASN A 631 20.82 -8.54 11.74
N ASP A 632 19.90 -7.58 11.90
CA ASP A 632 18.49 -7.84 12.12
C ASP A 632 17.63 -6.68 11.61
N TYR A 633 16.44 -7.03 11.14
CA TYR A 633 15.39 -6.08 10.85
C TYR A 633 14.07 -6.71 11.27
N LYS A 634 13.63 -6.40 12.48
CA LYS A 634 12.48 -7.03 13.10
C LYS A 634 11.28 -6.10 13.10
N THR A 635 10.12 -6.66 12.83
CA THR A 635 8.86 -5.91 12.91
C THR A 635 7.78 -6.70 13.62
N LYS A 636 6.88 -5.97 14.27
CA LYS A 636 5.61 -6.46 14.79
C LYS A 636 4.54 -5.40 14.52
N GLN A 637 3.40 -5.77 13.94
CA GLN A 637 2.34 -4.83 13.57
C GLN A 637 1.38 -4.52 14.72
N SER A 638 1.24 -5.40 15.72
CA SER A 638 0.38 -5.19 16.88
C SER A 638 0.90 -5.92 18.14
N PRO A 639 0.43 -5.53 19.35
CA PRO A 639 0.76 -6.24 20.57
C PRO A 639 0.09 -7.62 20.69
N ALA A 640 -0.80 -7.99 19.76
CA ALA A 640 -1.58 -9.21 19.86
C ALA A 640 -0.70 -10.47 19.93
N PRO A 641 -1.13 -11.50 20.67
CA PRO A 641 -0.34 -12.71 20.89
C PRO A 641 -0.21 -13.60 19.65
N PHE A 642 -1.03 -13.38 18.61
CA PHE A 642 -0.90 -14.07 17.32
C PHE A 642 0.09 -13.35 16.38
N ASP A 643 0.40 -12.08 16.63
CA ASP A 643 1.36 -11.35 15.82
C ASP A 643 2.77 -11.64 16.35
N VAL A 644 3.61 -12.23 15.51
CA VAL A 644 4.94 -12.70 15.88
C VAL A 644 5.99 -11.70 15.40
N MET A 645 6.93 -11.38 16.29
CA MET A 645 8.10 -10.58 15.92
C MET A 645 8.85 -11.32 14.82
N THR A 646 8.87 -10.75 13.62
CA THR A 646 9.48 -11.38 12.44
C THR A 646 10.77 -10.67 12.11
N ASP A 647 11.88 -11.40 12.08
CA ASP A 647 13.16 -10.90 11.57
C ASP A 647 13.22 -11.12 10.05
N TRP A 648 13.37 -10.02 9.32
CA TRP A 648 13.37 -10.00 7.87
C TRP A 648 14.77 -10.05 7.28
N ALA A 649 15.83 -10.02 8.09
CA ALA A 649 17.20 -10.09 7.58
C ALA A 649 17.39 -11.33 6.66
N GLY A 650 17.98 -11.10 5.49
CA GLY A 650 18.13 -12.10 4.44
C GLY A 650 16.86 -12.42 3.66
N SER A 651 15.82 -11.57 3.73
CA SER A 651 14.54 -11.76 3.02
C SER A 651 14.07 -10.52 2.24
N LEU A 652 13.08 -10.72 1.37
CA LEU A 652 12.45 -9.64 0.60
C LEU A 652 11.43 -8.80 1.40
N GLY A 653 11.09 -9.19 2.63
CA GLY A 653 10.23 -8.38 3.51
C GLY A 653 10.99 -7.23 4.20
N PRO A 654 10.35 -6.53 5.14
CA PRO A 654 8.94 -6.61 5.52
C PRO A 654 7.97 -6.16 4.41
N ASN A 655 6.77 -6.74 4.41
CA ASN A 655 5.64 -6.33 3.58
C ASN A 655 4.61 -5.55 4.41
N LEU A 656 5.07 -4.69 5.32
CA LEU A 656 4.20 -3.88 6.18
C LEU A 656 4.11 -2.45 5.64
N SER A 657 2.93 -1.84 5.76
CA SER A 657 2.73 -0.43 5.41
C SER A 657 3.68 0.46 6.23
N GLY A 658 4.34 1.41 5.58
CA GLY A 658 5.32 2.30 6.22
C GLY A 658 6.74 1.71 6.35
N THR A 659 6.96 0.46 5.95
CA THR A 659 8.28 -0.17 5.92
C THR A 659 8.78 -0.39 4.49
N ASN A 660 10.10 -0.48 4.31
CA ASN A 660 10.70 -0.81 3.02
C ASN A 660 11.14 -2.28 2.98
N GLY A 661 10.67 -3.00 1.96
CA GLY A 661 11.10 -4.37 1.67
C GLY A 661 12.54 -4.45 1.12
N GLY A 662 13.02 -5.68 0.97
CA GLY A 662 14.38 -5.98 0.49
C GLY A 662 15.43 -5.92 1.60
N ALA A 663 15.18 -6.58 2.73
CA ALA A 663 16.10 -6.73 3.85
C ALA A 663 17.25 -7.72 3.57
N TYR A 664 18.06 -7.47 2.54
CA TYR A 664 19.22 -8.30 2.21
C TYR A 664 20.24 -8.36 3.36
N ASP A 665 20.85 -9.54 3.57
CA ASP A 665 21.93 -9.74 4.57
C ASP A 665 23.07 -8.71 4.41
N TYR A 666 23.35 -8.34 3.16
CA TYR A 666 24.26 -7.26 2.85
C TYR A 666 23.95 -6.62 1.49
N ARG A 667 24.44 -5.41 1.27
CA ARG A 667 24.43 -4.73 -0.03
C ARG A 667 25.80 -4.15 -0.30
N LEU A 668 26.35 -4.39 -1.50
CA LEU A 668 27.67 -3.90 -1.87
C LEU A 668 27.58 -2.90 -3.01
N PHE A 669 28.35 -1.82 -2.89
CA PHE A 669 28.47 -0.77 -3.89
C PHE A 669 29.95 -0.49 -4.11
N GLY A 670 30.43 -0.66 -5.34
CA GLY A 670 31.81 -0.42 -5.72
C GLY A 670 31.92 0.55 -6.88
N ASN A 671 32.86 1.49 -6.83
CA ASN A 671 33.15 2.40 -7.91
C ASN A 671 34.63 2.32 -8.28
N ILE A 672 34.90 2.22 -9.58
CA ILE A 672 36.23 2.34 -10.16
C ILE A 672 36.21 3.56 -11.08
N SER A 673 37.05 4.54 -10.81
CA SER A 673 37.14 5.77 -11.61
C SER A 673 38.55 5.95 -12.14
N TYR A 674 38.69 6.08 -13.46
CA TYR A 674 39.92 6.51 -14.09
C TYR A 674 39.78 7.97 -14.49
N MET A 675 40.76 8.79 -14.11
CA MET A 675 40.77 10.24 -14.34
C MET A 675 42.05 10.60 -15.05
N LYS A 676 41.96 11.42 -16.10
CA LYS A 676 43.12 11.94 -16.79
C LYS A 676 42.81 13.31 -17.38
N ASP A 677 43.57 14.31 -16.95
CA ASP A 677 43.43 15.70 -17.38
C ASP A 677 41.97 16.14 -17.24
N ASP A 678 41.30 16.46 -18.36
CA ASP A 678 39.95 17.00 -18.39
C ASP A 678 38.84 15.94 -18.53
N TRP A 679 39.16 14.65 -18.56
CA TRP A 679 38.14 13.59 -18.67
C TRP A 679 38.25 12.52 -17.59
N SER A 680 37.11 11.90 -17.29
CA SER A 680 37.02 10.77 -16.39
C SER A 680 36.01 9.74 -16.89
N ILE A 681 36.26 8.48 -16.55
CA ILE A 681 35.34 7.37 -16.76
C ILE A 681 35.18 6.61 -15.44
N THR A 682 33.94 6.30 -15.09
CA THR A 682 33.59 5.60 -13.86
C THR A 682 32.74 4.39 -14.19
N LEU A 683 33.18 3.22 -13.72
CA LEU A 683 32.38 2.01 -13.65
C LEU A 683 31.84 1.89 -12.22
N ARG A 684 30.52 1.81 -12.10
CA ARG A 684 29.82 1.56 -10.83
C ARG A 684 29.30 0.13 -10.83
N TRP A 685 29.42 -0.53 -9.69
CA TRP A 685 28.97 -1.89 -9.46
C TRP A 685 28.04 -1.89 -8.26
N ARG A 686 26.88 -2.53 -8.41
CA ARG A 686 25.93 -2.80 -7.34
C ARG A 686 25.70 -4.29 -7.25
N HIS A 687 25.87 -4.88 -6.07
CA HIS A 687 25.62 -6.29 -5.81
C HIS A 687 24.59 -6.46 -4.71
N LEU A 688 23.61 -7.33 -4.99
CA LEU A 688 22.64 -7.83 -4.04
C LEU A 688 22.84 -9.36 -3.92
N PRO A 689 22.92 -9.91 -2.71
CA PRO A 689 23.10 -11.34 -2.51
C PRO A 689 21.85 -12.13 -2.84
N GLU A 690 21.98 -13.45 -2.82
CA GLU A 690 20.82 -14.33 -2.76
C GLU A 690 19.93 -14.00 -1.56
N VAL A 691 18.61 -14.04 -1.74
CA VAL A 691 17.65 -13.58 -0.73
C VAL A 691 16.42 -14.47 -0.67
N TRP A 692 15.89 -14.69 0.53
CA TRP A 692 14.66 -15.46 0.73
C TRP A 692 13.41 -14.64 0.39
N SER A 693 12.31 -15.33 0.11
CA SER A 693 10.98 -14.70 0.07
C SER A 693 10.61 -14.12 1.44
N ALA A 694 9.68 -13.18 1.46
CA ALA A 694 9.06 -12.73 2.71
C ALA A 694 8.31 -13.87 3.42
N GLY A 695 7.68 -14.79 2.67
CA GLY A 695 6.97 -15.94 3.22
C GLY A 695 7.85 -16.88 4.04
N TYR A 696 9.10 -17.08 3.62
CA TYR A 696 10.08 -17.88 4.36
C TYR A 696 10.41 -17.26 5.73
N ALA A 697 10.66 -15.95 5.78
CA ALA A 697 10.94 -15.24 7.03
C ALA A 697 9.76 -15.32 8.01
N SER A 698 8.54 -15.07 7.54
CA SER A 698 7.32 -15.22 8.36
C SER A 698 7.14 -16.65 8.88
N GLN A 699 7.43 -17.66 8.05
CA GLN A 699 7.38 -19.07 8.50
C GLN A 699 8.38 -19.34 9.62
N GLN A 700 9.64 -18.90 9.50
CA GLN A 700 10.64 -19.13 10.55
C GLN A 700 10.22 -18.45 11.86
N ALA A 701 9.71 -17.22 11.79
CA ALA A 701 9.19 -16.52 12.97
C ALA A 701 8.06 -17.29 13.68
N ILE A 702 7.14 -17.90 12.91
CA ILE A 702 6.08 -18.76 13.48
C ILE A 702 6.67 -20.01 14.14
N ILE A 703 7.64 -20.68 13.51
CA ILE A 703 8.29 -21.88 14.05
C ILE A 703 8.97 -21.57 15.39
N GLU A 704 9.76 -20.50 15.43
CA GLU A 704 10.46 -20.04 16.63
C GLU A 704 9.49 -19.66 17.73
N ASN A 705 8.43 -18.90 17.40
CA ASN A 705 7.37 -18.57 18.33
C ASN A 705 6.70 -19.83 18.89
N ASN A 706 6.32 -20.79 18.03
CA ASN A 706 5.65 -22.01 18.46
C ASN A 706 6.53 -22.84 19.42
N ALA A 707 7.83 -22.95 19.15
CA ALA A 707 8.77 -23.62 20.03
C ALA A 707 8.88 -22.91 21.39
N ARG A 708 8.94 -21.57 21.37
CA ARG A 708 9.02 -20.73 22.57
C ARG A 708 7.75 -20.84 23.43
N VAL A 709 6.58 -20.76 22.81
CA VAL A 709 5.27 -20.88 23.48
C VAL A 709 5.07 -22.30 24.03
N ALA A 710 5.46 -23.34 23.29
CA ALA A 710 5.47 -24.72 23.80
C ALA A 710 6.40 -24.89 25.01
N GLY A 711 7.45 -24.07 25.11
CA GLY A 711 8.35 -23.96 26.27
C GLY A 711 7.80 -23.16 27.45
N GLY A 712 6.57 -22.63 27.37
CA GLY A 712 5.89 -21.90 28.45
C GLY A 712 6.02 -20.38 28.39
N ALA A 713 6.57 -19.81 27.31
CA ALA A 713 6.56 -18.37 27.12
C ALA A 713 5.16 -17.85 26.71
N PRO A 714 4.85 -16.56 26.95
CA PRO A 714 3.64 -15.93 26.44
C PRO A 714 3.59 -15.93 24.91
N GLY A 715 2.38 -16.09 24.37
CA GLY A 715 2.10 -16.08 22.93
C GLY A 715 1.04 -17.12 22.58
N MET A 716 0.79 -17.30 21.29
CA MET A 716 -0.11 -18.31 20.77
C MET A 716 0.62 -19.25 19.82
N ILE A 717 0.23 -20.54 19.83
CA ILE A 717 0.69 -21.48 18.81
C ILE A 717 -0.06 -21.16 17.51
N LEU A 718 0.63 -21.05 16.40
CA LEU A 718 0.05 -20.67 15.11
C LEU A 718 0.25 -21.77 14.06
N SER A 719 -0.75 -21.93 13.21
CA SER A 719 -0.66 -22.76 12.01
C SER A 719 0.25 -22.06 10.97
N TYR A 720 1.04 -22.83 10.25
CA TYR A 720 1.76 -22.35 9.06
C TYR A 720 1.83 -23.46 8.02
N THR A 721 1.89 -23.09 6.75
CA THR A 721 2.12 -24.03 5.64
C THR A 721 3.61 -24.02 5.33
N PRO A 722 4.31 -25.17 5.44
CA PRO A 722 5.71 -25.24 5.06
C PRO A 722 5.93 -24.80 3.61
N THR A 723 6.73 -23.76 3.42
CA THR A 723 7.12 -23.26 2.11
C THR A 723 8.19 -24.15 1.49
N THR A 724 8.15 -24.29 0.16
CA THR A 724 9.22 -24.89 -0.65
C THR A 724 10.00 -23.82 -1.41
N GLU A 725 9.83 -22.55 -1.02
CA GLU A 725 10.52 -21.42 -1.62
C GLU A 725 12.03 -21.61 -1.55
N VAL A 726 12.68 -21.12 -2.59
CA VAL A 726 14.13 -21.09 -2.74
C VAL A 726 14.58 -19.64 -2.72
N LYS A 727 15.83 -19.40 -2.34
CA LYS A 727 16.42 -18.08 -2.50
C LYS A 727 16.39 -17.68 -3.97
N THR A 728 16.16 -16.39 -4.23
CA THR A 728 16.47 -15.83 -5.55
C THR A 728 17.98 -15.74 -5.72
N ASP A 729 18.44 -15.85 -6.95
CA ASP A 729 19.87 -15.72 -7.26
C ASP A 729 20.39 -14.31 -6.92
N SER A 730 21.70 -14.21 -6.65
CA SER A 730 22.38 -12.93 -6.46
C SER A 730 22.33 -12.09 -7.74
N TYR A 731 22.28 -10.77 -7.59
CA TYR A 731 22.07 -9.84 -8.70
C TYR A 731 23.17 -8.77 -8.76
N ASN A 732 23.73 -8.55 -9.95
CA ASN A 732 24.84 -7.61 -10.18
C ASN A 732 24.50 -6.64 -11.31
N ILE A 733 24.59 -5.34 -11.03
CA ILE A 733 24.41 -4.29 -12.03
C ILE A 733 25.70 -3.51 -12.17
N PHE A 734 26.04 -3.19 -13.41
CA PHE A 734 27.18 -2.34 -13.74
C PHE A 734 26.71 -1.12 -14.53
N ASP A 735 27.02 0.07 -14.05
CA ASP A 735 26.74 1.33 -14.76
C ASP A 735 28.05 1.97 -15.19
N LEU A 736 28.09 2.47 -16.43
CA LEU A 736 29.23 3.19 -16.96
C LEU A 736 28.87 4.67 -17.12
N ALA A 737 29.72 5.56 -16.63
CA ALA A 737 29.57 7.00 -16.80
C ALA A 737 30.89 7.63 -17.24
N ALA A 738 30.82 8.65 -18.09
CA ALA A 738 31.96 9.43 -18.55
C ALA A 738 31.66 10.93 -18.44
N ASN A 739 32.68 11.70 -18.06
CA ASN A 739 32.64 13.15 -18.00
C ASN A 739 33.84 13.72 -18.75
N TRP A 740 33.64 14.76 -19.55
CA TRP A 740 34.70 15.46 -20.25
C TRP A 740 34.47 16.97 -20.19
N ASN A 741 35.36 17.69 -19.51
CA ASN A 741 35.41 19.13 -19.50
C ASN A 741 36.14 19.61 -20.76
N ILE A 742 35.41 20.02 -21.79
CA ILE A 742 36.01 20.47 -23.05
C ILE A 742 36.73 21.81 -22.83
N ASN A 743 36.20 22.65 -21.94
CA ASN A 743 36.79 23.88 -21.43
C ASN A 743 36.02 24.34 -20.16
N GLU A 744 36.37 25.52 -19.64
CA GLU A 744 35.76 26.12 -18.43
C GLU A 744 34.24 26.33 -18.54
N ASN A 745 33.68 26.37 -19.75
CA ASN A 745 32.27 26.66 -20.00
C ASN A 745 31.47 25.46 -20.52
N ILE A 746 32.13 24.37 -20.91
CA ILE A 746 31.48 23.24 -21.59
C ILE A 746 31.95 21.92 -20.99
N THR A 747 31.01 21.19 -20.38
CA THR A 747 31.19 19.83 -19.89
C THR A 747 30.22 18.88 -20.60
N LEU A 748 30.75 17.81 -21.19
CA LEU A 748 29.96 16.71 -21.74
C LEU A 748 29.88 15.57 -20.73
N ARG A 749 28.68 15.02 -20.53
CA ARG A 749 28.43 13.83 -19.69
C ARG A 749 27.63 12.81 -20.47
N GLY A 750 27.97 11.54 -20.31
CA GLY A 750 27.24 10.43 -20.90
C GLY A 750 27.40 9.16 -20.08
N GLY A 751 26.49 8.21 -20.23
CA GLY A 751 26.58 6.94 -19.51
C GLY A 751 25.59 5.90 -20.02
N ILE A 752 25.80 4.66 -19.58
CA ILE A 752 24.97 3.49 -19.83
C ILE A 752 24.64 2.88 -18.47
N THR A 753 23.36 2.83 -18.12
CA THR A 753 22.87 2.12 -16.94
C THR A 753 22.61 0.67 -17.29
N ASN A 754 22.88 -0.26 -16.38
CA ASN A 754 22.74 -1.70 -16.61
C ASN A 754 23.46 -2.14 -17.89
N LEU A 755 24.78 -1.91 -17.94
CA LEU A 755 25.65 -2.12 -19.11
C LEU A 755 25.51 -3.51 -19.75
N PHE A 756 25.16 -4.53 -18.96
CA PHE A 756 25.01 -5.91 -19.42
C PHE A 756 23.55 -6.34 -19.62
N ASP A 757 22.60 -5.42 -19.48
CA ASP A 757 21.16 -5.67 -19.61
C ASP A 757 20.68 -6.85 -18.74
N GLU A 758 21.19 -6.93 -17.51
CA GLU A 758 20.79 -7.99 -16.58
C GLU A 758 19.35 -7.73 -16.13
N GLU A 759 18.48 -8.74 -16.27
CA GLU A 759 17.11 -8.68 -15.74
C GLU A 759 17.11 -8.95 -14.22
N PRO A 760 16.29 -8.23 -13.44
CA PRO A 760 16.17 -8.50 -12.01
C PRO A 760 15.65 -9.94 -11.78
N PRO A 761 16.20 -10.67 -10.78
CA PRO A 761 15.75 -12.02 -10.48
C PRO A 761 14.28 -12.00 -10.06
N ARG A 762 13.50 -12.93 -10.60
CA ARG A 762 12.06 -13.04 -10.29
C ARG A 762 11.87 -13.80 -8.98
N SER A 763 11.26 -13.16 -7.99
CA SER A 763 10.82 -13.80 -6.75
C SER A 763 9.37 -14.29 -6.85
N GLY A 764 9.06 -15.46 -6.29
CA GLY A 764 7.67 -15.90 -6.11
C GLY A 764 7.09 -16.82 -7.19
N SER A 765 7.86 -17.28 -8.18
CA SER A 765 7.39 -18.36 -9.05
C SER A 765 7.52 -19.71 -8.33
N SER A 766 6.43 -20.22 -7.77
CA SER A 766 6.30 -21.67 -7.64
C SER A 766 6.46 -22.27 -9.05
N ARG A 767 7.21 -23.37 -9.20
CA ARG A 767 7.26 -24.11 -10.47
C ARG A 767 5.86 -24.66 -10.75
N GLY A 768 5.00 -23.90 -11.43
CA GLY A 768 3.65 -24.36 -11.74
C GLY A 768 2.62 -23.31 -12.15
N ARG A 769 2.91 -22.49 -13.18
CA ARG A 769 2.03 -22.14 -14.31
C ARG A 769 2.61 -20.93 -15.04
N PRO A 770 2.73 -20.95 -16.39
CA PRO A 770 3.05 -19.75 -17.13
C PRO A 770 1.90 -18.75 -16.97
N ALA A 771 2.24 -17.49 -16.68
CA ALA A 771 1.33 -16.37 -16.93
C ALA A 771 1.03 -16.36 -18.44
N GLY A 772 -0.22 -16.61 -18.80
CA GLY A 772 -0.70 -16.68 -20.18
C GLY A 772 -1.65 -17.85 -20.43
N SER A 773 -2.92 -17.66 -20.11
CA SER A 773 -4.06 -18.25 -20.81
C SER A 773 -5.33 -17.51 -20.49
#